data_AF-A0A7C5FWS0-F1
#
_entry.id   AF-A0A7C5FWS0-F1
#
_cell.length_a   1.000
_cell.length_b   1.000
_cell.length_c   1.000
_cell.angle_alpha   90.00
_cell.angle_beta   90.00
_cell.angle_gamma   90.00
#
_symmetry.space_group_name_H-M   'P 1'
#
loop_
_entity.id
_entity.type
_entity.pdbx_description
1 polymer ?
#
loop_
_entity_poly.entity_id
_entity_poly.type
_entity_poly.pdbx_seq_one_letter_code
_entity_poly.pdbx_strand_id
1 'polypeptide(L)'
;MTHVAGVPTSRVSEAFIRERLLQQIQYNQQKLFQVQTQLSTGYRFQVPGQDPIAASRVIRLQRLIEQKVQAQNNLATTQSYLSSTDVALTRIADLMIEARSLALSVTGTLVSREQRQAVAVQIEEILRQLIDAGNQNFRGRYLFAGADPTVRPFEETANGYIEFRGNLEHLSSFVDVDLLAVSNVHGHEVFGALSEGVVGQVDLDPILRPETRLADLRGGRGITPGSIILSDGTPEGIVVVDLSAAETIGDVARLLKDHAPPGRILNVGITPRGLVLQLDPSTGGNLIVAEVGEGTTARQLGIYAPLGVGTGILIGEDLDPALRPETALDDILGSRAVGFLWLPGEDNDIILEATERGEQWNDVKIRFVADPMVSAGNEVVSFDPDNKTIEVRIAPYETQARHVVAAINRARDAGLLPFSARLDPLDLRREGLGWVPVTPPGEWAGVTAWGSGEELDQAAGLRILNGEEYVVDISSAKTVEDLLNILNRKDYGLFASIEESAKRLVVRTRRSGANFAIGENGGQTATQLGIRSFSRDTRLAELNFGRGVTDYQGRGGFAAATLRSSGPDNDLVIRARTAGAEWNDFLVRFVDSGGGPGSEHIRYDPTARTIEVAIVPGITRAKDIIRLFDITPEIRDYFVAELAGGEGATEGLGLVELGEAVTAGGFAPGAEFRIIRADGVMFEVDITGCQTVGDVLDRINNHPTNQAGGVPVVARLARYGNGIELVDTGGPGNLRVVASPGQLAAIQLGLIPPEATEAEGTIVDGQSVLTGREIAPLEAEGLFTALIRLQHALLQDDVAGVERAIDLLDRYSLRLNYVRAELGARQQSLEVLKDRLETEMIDLRGVLAQEYEIDLSQVVSELVGRQIALEAALKATAEIYRLTLLSFL
;
A
#
# COMPACT_ATOMS: atom_id res chain seq x y z
N MET A 1 74.84 -13.49 -22.83
CA MET A 1 75.85 -13.55 -23.90
C MET A 1 76.62 -12.24 -23.91
N THR A 2 77.90 -12.30 -23.59
CA THR A 2 78.82 -11.16 -23.55
C THR A 2 79.14 -10.69 -24.96
N HIS A 3 78.51 -9.59 -25.40
CA HIS A 3 78.94 -8.90 -26.61
C HIS A 3 80.13 -8.00 -26.26
N VAL A 4 81.34 -8.55 -26.38
CA VAL A 4 82.54 -7.72 -26.50
C VAL A 4 82.53 -7.16 -27.91
N ALA A 5 82.15 -5.89 -28.05
CA ALA A 5 82.30 -5.16 -29.31
C ALA A 5 83.78 -5.05 -29.63
N GLY A 6 84.23 -5.74 -30.69
CA GLY A 6 85.60 -5.66 -31.19
C GLY A 6 85.94 -4.22 -31.55
N VAL A 7 87.06 -3.72 -31.01
CA VAL A 7 87.56 -2.37 -31.32
C VAL A 7 88.28 -2.44 -32.68
N PRO A 8 87.91 -1.63 -33.70
CA PRO A 8 88.63 -1.59 -34.96
C PRO A 8 90.02 -0.98 -34.76
N THR A 9 91.05 -1.64 -35.27
CA THR A 9 92.43 -1.14 -35.30
C THR A 9 92.61 -0.09 -36.40
N SER A 10 92.13 1.12 -36.14
CA SER A 10 92.60 2.33 -36.82
C SER A 10 92.69 3.45 -35.78
N ARG A 11 93.79 4.21 -35.79
CA ARG A 11 94.20 5.18 -34.76
C ARG A 11 93.02 5.92 -34.11
N VAL A 12 92.61 5.44 -32.94
CA VAL A 12 91.66 6.12 -32.06
C VAL A 12 92.44 7.14 -31.23
N SER A 13 91.93 8.36 -31.08
CA SER A 13 92.63 9.37 -30.27
C SER A 13 92.69 8.93 -28.81
N GLU A 14 93.81 9.17 -28.14
CA GLU A 14 93.96 8.91 -26.70
C GLU A 14 92.87 9.62 -25.88
N ALA A 15 92.43 10.80 -26.35
CA ALA A 15 91.30 11.55 -25.81
C ALA A 15 89.97 10.76 -25.85
N PHE A 16 89.66 10.08 -26.97
CA PHE A 16 88.44 9.27 -27.09
C PHE A 16 88.48 8.01 -26.21
N ILE A 17 89.65 7.38 -26.05
CA ILE A 17 89.81 6.22 -25.14
C ILE A 17 89.62 6.67 -23.68
N ARG A 18 90.19 7.81 -23.29
CA ARG A 18 90.00 8.39 -21.95
C ARG A 18 88.55 8.79 -21.70
N GLU A 19 87.88 9.41 -22.67
CA GLU A 19 86.46 9.78 -22.57
C GLU A 19 85.57 8.54 -22.40
N ARG A 20 85.81 7.48 -23.20
CA ARG A 20 85.07 6.22 -23.09
C ARG A 20 85.32 5.52 -21.74
N LEU A 21 86.54 5.56 -21.21
CA LEU A 21 86.85 5.00 -19.89
C LEU A 21 86.23 5.81 -18.74
N LEU A 22 86.23 7.14 -18.84
CA LEU A 22 85.55 8.01 -17.89
C LEU A 22 84.04 7.76 -17.92
N GLN A 23 83.44 7.64 -19.10
CA GLN A 23 82.03 7.24 -19.25
C GLN A 23 81.78 5.86 -18.65
N GLN A 24 82.69 4.90 -18.83
CA GLN A 24 82.58 3.56 -18.24
C GLN A 24 82.70 3.56 -16.71
N ILE A 25 83.60 4.38 -16.14
CA ILE A 25 83.73 4.55 -14.69
C ILE A 25 82.48 5.21 -14.13
N GLN A 26 82.00 6.30 -14.73
CA GLN A 26 80.77 6.97 -14.33
C GLN A 26 79.57 6.03 -14.41
N TYR A 27 79.46 5.23 -15.47
CA TYR A 27 78.44 4.19 -15.61
C TYR A 27 78.52 3.13 -14.50
N ASN A 28 79.72 2.61 -14.22
CA ASN A 28 79.91 1.60 -13.16
C ASN A 28 79.66 2.19 -11.77
N GLN A 29 80.02 3.45 -11.50
CA GLN A 29 79.72 4.13 -10.25
C GLN A 29 78.22 4.35 -10.07
N GLN A 30 77.51 4.76 -11.12
CA GLN A 30 76.05 4.92 -11.08
C GLN A 30 75.35 3.57 -10.86
N LYS A 31 75.80 2.51 -11.52
CA LYS A 31 75.26 1.16 -11.33
C LYS A 31 75.59 0.59 -9.95
N LEU A 32 76.79 0.83 -9.44
CA LEU A 32 77.17 0.42 -8.08
C LEU A 32 76.30 1.15 -7.05
N PHE A 33 76.10 2.46 -7.20
CA PHE A 33 75.21 3.23 -6.33
C PHE A 33 73.77 2.72 -6.40
N GLN A 34 73.28 2.37 -7.59
CA GLN A 34 71.94 1.79 -7.76
C GLN A 34 71.80 0.46 -7.01
N VAL A 35 72.76 -0.46 -7.15
CA VAL A 35 72.74 -1.78 -6.46
C VAL A 35 72.91 -1.62 -4.95
N GLN A 36 73.76 -0.68 -4.49
CA GLN A 36 73.87 -0.34 -3.07
C GLN A 36 72.57 0.24 -2.50
N THR A 37 71.88 1.07 -3.28
CA THR A 37 70.59 1.65 -2.91
C THR A 37 69.51 0.58 -2.84
N GLN A 38 69.46 -0.33 -3.82
CA GLN A 38 68.58 -1.50 -3.83
C GLN A 38 68.84 -2.38 -2.60
N LEU A 39 70.10 -2.68 -2.29
CA LEU A 39 70.48 -3.46 -1.12
C LEU A 39 70.12 -2.76 0.20
N SER A 40 70.31 -1.44 0.28
CA SER A 40 69.97 -0.65 1.46
C SER A 40 68.47 -0.52 1.69
N THR A 41 67.67 -0.51 0.62
CA THR A 41 66.21 -0.32 0.72
C THR A 41 65.40 -1.61 0.65
N GLY A 42 66.01 -2.72 0.23
CA GLY A 42 65.33 -3.99 0.05
C GLY A 42 64.42 -4.04 -1.18
N TYR A 43 64.34 -2.96 -1.96
CA TYR A 43 63.43 -2.85 -3.10
C TYR A 43 64.17 -2.79 -4.44
N ARG A 44 63.55 -3.38 -5.46
CA ARG A 44 64.09 -3.49 -6.82
C ARG A 44 64.14 -2.14 -7.52
N PHE A 45 63.19 -1.25 -7.23
CA PHE A 45 63.15 0.13 -7.74
C PHE A 45 62.50 1.06 -6.71
N GLN A 46 62.83 2.35 -6.76
CA GLN A 46 62.29 3.37 -5.83
C GLN A 46 61.33 4.35 -6.49
N VAL A 47 61.46 4.54 -7.81
CA VAL A 47 60.59 5.44 -8.58
C VAL A 47 60.06 4.71 -9.81
N PRO A 48 58.82 5.00 -10.25
CA PRO A 48 58.21 4.30 -11.39
C PRO A 48 59.04 4.35 -12.68
N GLY A 49 59.84 5.40 -12.87
CA GLY A 49 60.70 5.55 -14.05
C GLY A 49 61.85 4.54 -14.14
N GLN A 50 62.22 3.85 -13.05
CA GLN A 50 63.29 2.86 -13.04
C GLN A 50 62.85 1.50 -13.60
N ASP A 51 61.58 1.13 -13.42
CA ASP A 51 60.95 -0.05 -14.02
C ASP A 51 59.44 0.22 -14.22
N PRO A 52 59.04 0.86 -15.34
CA PRO A 52 57.65 1.28 -15.53
C PRO A 52 56.65 0.12 -15.56
N ILE A 53 57.08 -1.06 -16.03
CA ILE A 53 56.21 -2.23 -16.16
C ILE A 53 55.95 -2.82 -14.77
N ALA A 54 57.00 -3.09 -14.00
CA ALA A 54 56.86 -3.61 -12.64
C ALA A 54 56.19 -2.59 -11.72
N ALA A 55 56.52 -1.31 -11.83
CA ALA A 55 55.85 -0.23 -11.10
C ALA A 55 54.34 -0.20 -11.37
N SER A 56 53.90 -0.38 -12.62
CA SER A 56 52.46 -0.44 -12.94
C SER A 56 51.75 -1.62 -12.27
N ARG A 57 52.42 -2.78 -12.17
CA ARG A 57 51.88 -3.97 -11.51
C ARG A 57 51.83 -3.79 -9.99
N VAL A 58 52.92 -3.31 -9.40
CA VAL A 58 53.03 -2.98 -7.98
C VAL A 58 51.93 -2.00 -7.57
N ILE A 59 51.72 -0.91 -8.32
CA ILE A 59 50.65 0.06 -8.02
C ILE A 59 49.26 -0.58 -8.09
N ARG A 60 48.99 -1.42 -9.10
CA ARG A 60 47.70 -2.14 -9.19
C ARG A 60 47.50 -3.10 -8.01
N LEU A 61 48.54 -3.85 -7.64
CA LEU A 61 48.51 -4.77 -6.51
C LEU A 61 48.34 -4.02 -5.18
N GLN A 62 49.03 -2.90 -4.98
CA GLN A 62 48.89 -2.04 -3.80
C GLN A 62 47.45 -1.52 -3.68
N ARG A 63 46.86 -0.98 -4.76
CA ARG A 63 45.46 -0.54 -4.76
C ARG A 63 44.50 -1.67 -4.43
N LEU A 64 44.72 -2.86 -5.00
CA LEU A 64 43.90 -4.03 -4.71
C LEU A 64 44.04 -4.47 -3.24
N ILE A 65 45.26 -4.47 -2.69
CA ILE A 65 45.50 -4.77 -1.27
C ILE A 65 44.81 -3.73 -0.38
N GLU A 66 44.89 -2.44 -0.69
CA GLU A 66 44.20 -1.37 0.05
C GLU A 66 42.67 -1.58 0.05
N GLN A 67 42.10 -1.93 -1.11
CA GLN A 67 40.68 -2.30 -1.21
C GLN A 67 40.33 -3.52 -0.36
N LYS A 68 41.17 -4.56 -0.37
CA LYS A 68 40.99 -5.77 0.44
C LYS A 68 41.14 -5.51 1.95
N VAL A 69 42.04 -4.61 2.35
CA VAL A 69 42.14 -4.14 3.75
C VAL A 69 40.86 -3.43 4.19
N GLN A 70 40.30 -2.57 3.33
CA GLN A 70 39.03 -1.91 3.63
C GLN A 70 37.88 -2.92 3.75
N ALA A 71 37.83 -3.91 2.85
CA ALA A 71 36.87 -5.00 2.92
C ALA A 71 36.98 -5.81 4.23
N GLN A 72 38.20 -6.14 4.67
CA GLN A 72 38.45 -6.83 5.94
C GLN A 72 37.97 -6.00 7.14
N ASN A 73 38.21 -4.68 7.15
CA ASN A 73 37.71 -3.78 8.20
C ASN A 73 36.18 -3.70 8.22
N ASN A 74 35.56 -3.60 7.05
CA ASN A 74 34.10 -3.60 6.92
C ASN A 74 33.51 -4.92 7.41
N LEU A 75 34.12 -6.05 7.06
CA LEU A 75 33.69 -7.38 7.50
C LEU A 75 33.77 -7.55 9.02
N ALA A 76 34.90 -7.19 9.63
CA ALA A 76 35.07 -7.25 11.09
C ALA A 76 34.07 -6.34 11.83
N THR A 77 33.77 -5.17 11.22
CA THR A 77 32.76 -4.24 11.73
C THR A 77 31.38 -4.87 11.65
N THR A 78 30.99 -5.42 10.49
CA THR A 78 29.71 -6.10 10.28
C THR A 78 29.54 -7.28 11.22
N GLN A 79 30.55 -8.15 11.37
CA GLN A 79 30.52 -9.26 12.32
C GLN A 79 30.28 -8.79 13.77
N SER A 80 30.91 -7.69 14.19
CA SER A 80 30.71 -7.13 15.54
C SER A 80 29.27 -6.67 15.77
N TYR A 81 28.64 -6.06 14.76
CA TYR A 81 27.22 -5.66 14.83
C TYR A 81 26.30 -6.88 14.85
N LEU A 82 26.48 -7.83 13.93
CA LEU A 82 25.66 -9.05 13.88
C LEU A 82 25.78 -9.86 15.19
N SER A 83 26.96 -9.95 15.79
CA SER A 83 27.16 -10.61 17.09
C SER A 83 26.41 -9.89 18.22
N SER A 84 26.43 -8.56 18.22
CA SER A 84 25.67 -7.78 19.21
C SER A 84 24.16 -7.92 19.01
N THR A 85 23.70 -8.01 17.76
CA THR A 85 22.31 -8.33 17.44
C THR A 85 21.92 -9.71 17.94
N ASP A 86 22.74 -10.74 17.75
CA ASP A 86 22.44 -12.10 18.24
C ASP A 86 22.30 -12.17 19.77
N VAL A 87 23.14 -11.42 20.51
CA VAL A 87 23.01 -11.28 21.98
C VAL A 87 21.67 -10.65 22.35
N ALA A 88 21.27 -9.58 21.65
CA ALA A 88 19.98 -8.93 21.88
C ALA A 88 18.80 -9.86 21.56
N LEU A 89 18.86 -10.60 20.43
CA LEU A 89 17.83 -11.58 20.05
C LEU A 89 17.72 -12.73 21.05
N THR A 90 18.84 -13.17 21.64
CA THR A 90 18.82 -14.18 22.71
C THR A 90 18.08 -13.67 23.93
N ARG A 91 18.37 -12.44 24.37
CA ARG A 91 17.65 -11.81 25.49
C ARG A 91 16.14 -11.68 25.21
N ILE A 92 15.77 -11.29 23.99
CA ILE A 92 14.36 -11.21 23.56
C ILE A 92 13.69 -12.58 23.62
N ALA A 93 14.37 -13.64 23.16
CA ALA A 93 13.85 -15.01 23.20
C ALA A 93 13.59 -15.48 24.64
N ASP A 94 14.50 -15.19 25.56
CA ASP A 94 14.37 -15.55 26.98
C ASP A 94 13.16 -14.85 27.63
N LEU A 95 12.99 -13.55 27.40
CA LEU A 95 11.84 -12.77 27.87
C LEU A 95 10.51 -13.32 27.36
N MET A 96 10.49 -13.78 26.11
CA MET A 96 9.31 -14.38 25.48
C MET A 96 8.92 -15.72 26.08
N ILE A 97 9.91 -16.56 26.38
CA ILE A 97 9.70 -17.83 27.09
C ILE A 97 9.14 -17.57 28.49
N GLU A 98 9.66 -16.57 29.19
CA GLU A 98 9.18 -16.17 30.52
C GLU A 98 7.73 -15.66 30.48
N ALA A 99 7.42 -14.72 29.59
CA ALA A 99 6.05 -14.19 29.43
C ALA A 99 5.04 -15.29 29.10
N ARG A 100 5.42 -16.21 28.20
CA ARG A 100 4.59 -17.37 27.86
C ARG A 100 4.36 -18.28 29.06
N SER A 101 5.40 -18.56 29.84
CA SER A 101 5.26 -19.41 31.03
C SER A 101 4.35 -18.77 32.08
N LEU A 102 4.44 -17.45 32.26
CA LEU A 102 3.55 -16.70 33.15
C LEU A 102 2.11 -16.74 32.65
N ALA A 103 1.88 -16.51 31.35
CA ALA A 103 0.56 -16.59 30.74
C ALA A 103 -0.10 -17.96 30.94
N LEU A 104 0.64 -19.05 30.70
CA LEU A 104 0.15 -20.41 30.89
C LEU A 104 -0.15 -20.76 32.35
N SER A 105 0.50 -20.11 33.31
CA SER A 105 0.24 -20.35 34.74
C SER A 105 -1.15 -19.85 35.20
N VAL A 106 -1.79 -18.99 34.41
CA VAL A 106 -3.03 -18.30 34.77
C VAL A 106 -4.25 -18.62 33.89
N THR A 107 -4.08 -19.52 32.90
CA THR A 107 -5.18 -19.98 32.03
C THR A 107 -6.17 -20.92 32.73
N GLY A 108 -5.80 -21.50 33.88
CA GLY A 108 -6.68 -22.39 34.65
C GLY A 108 -7.90 -21.69 35.25
N THR A 109 -9.01 -22.42 35.38
CA THR A 109 -10.28 -21.93 35.95
C THR A 109 -10.26 -21.75 37.47
N LEU A 110 -9.23 -22.28 38.15
CA LEU A 110 -9.05 -22.19 39.61
C LEU A 110 -8.17 -21.00 40.05
N VAL A 111 -7.76 -20.15 39.11
CA VAL A 111 -6.88 -19.01 39.38
C VAL A 111 -7.72 -17.79 39.73
N SER A 112 -7.40 -17.15 40.85
CA SER A 112 -8.10 -15.95 41.32
C SER A 112 -7.77 -14.71 40.48
N ARG A 113 -8.67 -13.73 40.49
CA ARG A 113 -8.47 -12.43 39.83
C ARG A 113 -7.22 -11.71 40.36
N GLU A 114 -6.97 -11.78 41.67
CA GLU A 114 -5.81 -11.17 42.32
C GLU A 114 -4.50 -11.81 41.83
N GLN A 115 -4.49 -13.13 41.61
CA GLN A 115 -3.33 -13.82 41.03
C GLN A 115 -3.10 -13.40 39.58
N ARG A 116 -4.16 -13.25 38.77
CA ARG A 116 -4.06 -12.75 37.39
C ARG A 116 -3.51 -11.32 37.34
N GLN A 117 -3.97 -10.45 38.23
CA GLN A 117 -3.44 -9.08 38.36
C GLN A 117 -1.96 -9.07 38.78
N ALA A 118 -1.53 -9.95 39.69
CA ALA A 118 -0.12 -10.07 40.07
C ALA A 118 0.77 -10.54 38.91
N VAL A 119 0.25 -11.38 38.02
CA VAL A 119 0.94 -11.77 36.79
C VAL A 119 0.96 -10.63 35.78
N ALA A 120 -0.12 -9.84 35.67
CA ALA A 120 -0.14 -8.65 34.79
C ALA A 120 0.99 -7.66 35.11
N VAL A 121 1.30 -7.44 36.39
CA VAL A 121 2.44 -6.60 36.82
C VAL A 121 3.79 -7.18 36.37
N GLN A 122 3.94 -8.51 36.38
CA GLN A 122 5.16 -9.16 35.89
C GLN A 122 5.28 -9.06 34.36
N ILE A 123 4.17 -9.20 33.63
CA ILE A 123 4.13 -8.99 32.18
C ILE A 123 4.49 -7.55 31.81
N GLU A 124 4.06 -6.56 32.61
CA GLU A 124 4.46 -5.15 32.44
C GLU A 124 5.97 -4.95 32.56
N GLU A 125 6.61 -5.61 33.53
CA GLU A 125 8.06 -5.56 33.70
C GLU A 125 8.80 -6.23 32.53
N ILE A 126 8.30 -7.37 32.05
CA ILE A 126 8.84 -8.03 30.85
C ILE A 126 8.70 -7.11 29.63
N LEU A 127 7.57 -6.42 29.49
CA LEU A 127 7.35 -5.45 28.42
C LEU A 127 8.39 -4.33 28.46
N ARG A 128 8.70 -3.75 29.63
CA ARG A 128 9.76 -2.74 29.78
C ARG A 128 11.13 -3.27 29.39
N GLN A 129 11.49 -4.47 29.85
CA GLN A 129 12.76 -5.09 29.50
C GLN A 129 12.87 -5.41 28.00
N LEU A 130 11.75 -5.76 27.37
CA LEU A 130 11.66 -5.98 25.93
C LEU A 130 11.86 -4.67 25.15
N ILE A 131 11.28 -3.56 25.61
CA ILE A 131 11.50 -2.22 25.02
C ILE A 131 12.98 -1.83 25.12
N ASP A 132 13.63 -2.10 26.25
CA ASP A 132 15.06 -1.84 26.43
C ASP A 132 15.92 -2.69 25.50
N ALA A 133 15.59 -3.97 25.35
CA ALA A 133 16.27 -4.86 24.40
C ALA A 133 16.09 -4.40 22.95
N GLY A 134 14.88 -3.97 22.56
CA GLY A 134 14.61 -3.39 21.24
C GLY A 134 15.28 -2.05 21.00
N ASN A 135 15.66 -1.33 22.06
CA ASN A 135 16.40 -0.07 22.00
C ASN A 135 17.90 -0.25 22.28
N GLN A 136 18.43 -1.47 22.16
CA GLN A 136 19.86 -1.74 22.39
C GLN A 136 20.72 -0.89 21.44
N ASN A 137 21.66 -0.15 22.04
CA ASN A 137 22.66 0.64 21.32
C ASN A 137 24.02 -0.05 21.39
N PHE A 138 24.68 -0.18 20.25
CA PHE A 138 26.03 -0.69 20.14
C PHE A 138 26.89 0.27 19.32
N ARG A 139 27.98 0.78 19.92
CA ARG A 139 28.92 1.73 19.29
C ARG A 139 28.24 2.97 18.66
N GLY A 140 27.18 3.48 19.30
CA GLY A 140 26.47 4.69 18.85
C GLY A 140 25.37 4.41 17.82
N ARG A 141 25.05 3.15 17.54
CA ARG A 141 24.00 2.73 16.61
C ARG A 141 22.94 1.87 17.30
N TYR A 142 21.68 2.20 17.11
CA TYR A 142 20.57 1.34 17.51
C TYR A 142 20.46 0.14 16.57
N LEU A 143 20.44 -1.07 17.14
CA LEU A 143 20.56 -2.30 16.36
C LEU A 143 19.35 -2.56 15.46
N PHE A 144 18.16 -2.13 15.89
CA PHE A 144 16.87 -2.44 15.26
C PHE A 144 16.20 -1.24 14.55
N ALA A 145 16.93 -0.14 14.34
CA ALA A 145 16.38 1.10 13.75
C ALA A 145 16.21 1.04 12.21
N GLY A 146 16.76 0.02 11.56
CA GLY A 146 16.87 -0.03 10.10
C GLY A 146 18.08 0.77 9.58
N ALA A 147 17.91 1.51 8.49
CA ALA A 147 18.98 2.29 7.85
C ALA A 147 19.31 3.63 8.52
N ASP A 148 18.46 4.13 9.42
CA ASP A 148 18.79 5.28 10.28
C ASP A 148 19.16 4.81 11.70
N PRO A 149 20.43 4.46 11.96
CA PRO A 149 20.86 3.88 13.22
C PRO A 149 20.87 4.88 14.39
N THR A 150 20.57 6.17 14.16
CA THR A 150 20.61 7.21 15.19
C THR A 150 19.26 7.41 15.88
N VAL A 151 18.19 6.91 15.27
CA VAL A 151 16.83 7.00 15.80
C VAL A 151 16.58 5.90 16.82
N ARG A 152 16.04 6.27 17.98
CA ARG A 152 15.56 5.31 18.98
C ARG A 152 14.37 4.53 18.40
N PRO A 153 14.47 3.19 18.21
CA PRO A 153 13.46 2.44 17.46
C PRO A 153 12.09 2.37 18.12
N PHE A 154 12.02 2.18 19.43
CA PHE A 154 10.77 1.95 20.16
C PHE A 154 10.55 3.00 21.24
N GLU A 155 9.40 3.65 21.20
CA GLU A 155 9.00 4.69 22.15
C GLU A 155 7.62 4.39 22.73
N GLU A 156 7.49 4.48 24.05
CA GLU A 156 6.21 4.31 24.72
C GLU A 156 5.40 5.62 24.62
N THR A 157 4.15 5.50 24.21
CA THR A 157 3.19 6.60 24.14
C THR A 157 2.51 6.83 25.48
N ALA A 158 1.88 7.99 25.68
CA ALA A 158 1.17 8.31 26.92
C ALA A 158 0.05 7.31 27.30
N ASN A 159 -0.49 6.60 26.32
CA ASN A 159 -1.60 5.65 26.48
C ASN A 159 -1.14 4.18 26.56
N GLY A 160 0.16 3.92 26.73
CA GLY A 160 0.71 2.56 26.89
C GLY A 160 0.94 1.78 25.59
N TYR A 161 0.76 2.39 24.42
CA TYR A 161 1.16 1.80 23.13
C TYR A 161 2.65 1.99 22.88
N ILE A 162 3.26 1.09 22.12
CA ILE A 162 4.67 1.19 21.70
C ILE A 162 4.75 1.58 20.23
N GLU A 163 5.32 2.74 19.94
CA GLU A 163 5.49 3.27 18.58
C GLU A 163 6.87 2.92 18.00
N PHE A 164 6.88 2.40 16.76
CA PHE A 164 8.09 2.13 16.01
C PHE A 164 8.51 3.31 15.12
N ARG A 165 9.69 3.87 15.40
CA ARG A 165 10.28 5.03 14.71
C ARG A 165 11.44 4.68 13.76
N GLY A 166 11.81 3.40 13.67
CA GLY A 166 12.76 2.94 12.66
C GLY A 166 12.15 2.85 11.26
N ASN A 167 12.94 2.35 10.31
CA ASN A 167 12.52 2.08 8.94
C ASN A 167 12.71 0.58 8.57
N LEU A 168 12.25 0.21 7.37
CA LEU A 168 12.32 -1.16 6.84
C LEU A 168 13.57 -1.42 5.99
N GLU A 169 14.51 -0.48 5.98
CA GLU A 169 15.71 -0.57 5.16
C GLU A 169 16.85 -1.27 5.89
N HIS A 170 17.68 -1.94 5.11
CA HIS A 170 18.86 -2.65 5.59
C HIS A 170 20.13 -1.82 5.37
N LEU A 171 21.04 -1.87 6.33
CA LEU A 171 22.38 -1.31 6.19
C LEU A 171 23.28 -2.34 5.52
N SER A 172 23.79 -2.01 4.33
CA SER A 172 24.73 -2.87 3.61
C SER A 172 26.13 -2.24 3.56
N SER A 173 27.16 -3.06 3.61
CA SER A 173 28.56 -2.64 3.45
C SER A 173 29.30 -3.54 2.48
N PHE A 174 30.25 -2.97 1.73
CA PHE A 174 31.11 -3.75 0.84
C PHE A 174 32.04 -4.61 1.67
N VAL A 175 31.93 -5.93 1.51
CA VAL A 175 32.77 -6.93 2.19
C VAL A 175 33.75 -7.61 1.24
N ASP A 176 33.63 -7.36 -0.06
CA ASP A 176 34.64 -7.64 -1.08
C ASP A 176 34.42 -6.69 -2.28
N VAL A 177 35.24 -6.80 -3.32
CA VAL A 177 35.05 -6.12 -4.61
C VAL A 177 33.68 -6.47 -5.17
N ASP A 178 32.83 -5.45 -5.29
CA ASP A 178 31.45 -5.55 -5.79
C ASP A 178 30.52 -6.50 -5.01
N LEU A 179 30.87 -6.87 -3.77
CA LEU A 179 30.05 -7.72 -2.90
C LEU A 179 29.55 -6.93 -1.68
N LEU A 180 28.24 -6.74 -1.59
CA LEU A 180 27.55 -6.13 -0.45
C LEU A 180 27.08 -7.21 0.54
N ALA A 181 27.27 -6.96 1.82
CA ALA A 181 26.66 -7.74 2.89
C ALA A 181 25.80 -6.86 3.80
N VAL A 182 24.61 -7.37 4.11
CA VAL A 182 23.68 -6.78 5.09
C VAL A 182 24.28 -6.90 6.49
N SER A 183 24.22 -5.80 7.25
CA SER A 183 24.91 -5.62 8.54
C SER A 183 23.99 -5.42 9.73
N ASN A 184 22.67 -5.42 9.51
CA ASN A 184 21.66 -5.26 10.54
C ASN A 184 20.43 -6.15 10.29
N VAL A 185 19.51 -6.09 11.24
CA VAL A 185 18.15 -6.67 11.22
C VAL A 185 17.25 -5.55 11.73
N HIS A 186 16.13 -5.26 11.07
CA HIS A 186 15.27 -4.12 11.45
C HIS A 186 14.16 -4.53 12.44
N GLY A 187 13.61 -3.55 13.17
CA GLY A 187 12.65 -3.79 14.25
C GLY A 187 11.36 -4.51 13.81
N HIS A 188 10.85 -4.23 12.61
CA HIS A 188 9.70 -4.99 12.09
C HIS A 188 9.99 -6.48 11.89
N GLU A 189 11.19 -6.85 11.43
CA GLU A 189 11.58 -8.24 11.18
C GLU A 189 11.53 -9.09 12.45
N VAL A 190 11.95 -8.52 13.57
CA VAL A 190 12.07 -9.17 14.88
C VAL A 190 10.78 -9.04 15.70
N PHE A 191 10.24 -7.82 15.82
CA PHE A 191 9.19 -7.50 16.78
C PHE A 191 7.79 -7.47 16.17
N GLY A 192 7.64 -7.53 14.85
CA GLY A 192 6.33 -7.26 14.21
C GLY A 192 5.88 -5.82 14.46
N ALA A 193 6.84 -4.88 14.41
CA ALA A 193 6.67 -3.50 14.85
C ALA A 193 5.67 -2.66 14.01
N LEU A 194 5.28 -3.18 12.85
CA LEU A 194 4.27 -2.57 11.97
C LEU A 194 3.18 -3.60 11.74
N SER A 195 1.94 -3.14 11.58
CA SER A 195 0.85 -4.03 11.17
C SER A 195 1.03 -4.58 9.76
N GLU A 196 0.25 -5.62 9.49
CA GLU A 196 -0.16 -5.90 8.12
C GLU A 196 -0.73 -4.61 7.50
N GLY A 197 -0.41 -4.41 6.22
CA GLY A 197 -0.86 -3.23 5.51
C GLY A 197 -2.35 -3.31 5.22
N VAL A 198 -3.07 -2.22 5.48
CA VAL A 198 -4.32 -1.95 4.75
C VAL A 198 -3.91 -1.66 3.32
N VAL A 199 -3.90 -2.70 2.49
CA VAL A 199 -3.58 -2.60 1.07
C VAL A 199 -4.81 -2.09 0.34
N GLY A 200 -4.60 -1.07 -0.51
CA GLY A 200 -5.61 -0.55 -1.41
C GLY A 200 -6.39 -1.66 -2.11
N GLN A 201 -7.72 -1.63 -2.08
CA GLN A 201 -8.55 -2.53 -2.89
C GLN A 201 -8.75 -2.01 -4.32
N VAL A 202 -8.42 -0.74 -4.56
CA VAL A 202 -8.60 -0.02 -5.83
C VAL A 202 -7.24 0.15 -6.51
N ASP A 203 -7.16 -0.18 -7.81
CA ASP A 203 -6.06 0.26 -8.67
C ASP A 203 -6.24 1.76 -8.95
N LEU A 204 -5.29 2.58 -8.51
CA LEU A 204 -5.38 4.04 -8.66
C LEU A 204 -5.12 4.51 -10.09
N ASP A 205 -4.49 3.64 -10.90
CA ASP A 205 -4.41 3.72 -12.35
C ASP A 205 -4.10 5.13 -12.89
N PRO A 206 -2.88 5.65 -12.62
CA PRO A 206 -2.49 7.00 -12.98
C PRO A 206 -2.61 7.29 -14.47
N ILE A 207 -3.08 8.49 -14.82
CA ILE A 207 -3.21 8.89 -16.22
C ILE A 207 -1.86 9.28 -16.83
N LEU A 208 -1.74 9.02 -18.13
CA LEU A 208 -0.59 9.36 -18.94
C LEU A 208 -0.57 10.87 -19.26
N ARG A 209 0.53 11.53 -18.91
CA ARG A 209 0.81 12.94 -19.23
C ARG A 209 2.06 13.03 -20.12
N PRO A 210 2.26 14.11 -20.89
CA PRO A 210 3.46 14.27 -21.71
C PRO A 210 4.78 14.11 -20.92
N GLU A 211 4.78 14.48 -19.65
CA GLU A 211 5.92 14.43 -18.73
C GLU A 211 6.13 13.03 -18.12
N THR A 212 5.22 12.07 -18.32
CA THR A 212 5.35 10.71 -17.81
C THR A 212 6.58 10.04 -18.42
N ARG A 213 7.49 9.57 -17.56
CA ARG A 213 8.76 8.94 -17.98
C ARG A 213 8.52 7.56 -18.57
N LEU A 214 9.28 7.22 -19.61
CA LEU A 214 9.24 5.89 -20.23
C LEU A 214 9.61 4.77 -19.26
N ALA A 215 10.47 5.05 -18.27
CA ALA A 215 10.85 4.10 -17.22
C ALA A 215 9.70 3.76 -16.26
N ASP A 216 8.66 4.59 -16.17
CA ASP A 216 7.53 4.41 -15.25
C ASP A 216 6.37 3.65 -15.90
N LEU A 217 6.40 3.44 -17.20
CA LEU A 217 5.33 2.78 -17.94
C LEU A 217 5.38 1.25 -17.76
N ARG A 218 4.27 0.59 -18.13
CA ARG A 218 4.04 -0.86 -18.07
C ARG A 218 4.15 -1.40 -16.65
N GLY A 219 3.50 -0.71 -15.72
CA GLY A 219 3.56 -0.99 -14.28
C GLY A 219 4.96 -0.81 -13.70
N GLY A 220 5.72 0.18 -14.20
CA GLY A 220 7.08 0.48 -13.74
C GLY A 220 8.19 -0.44 -14.29
N ARG A 221 7.87 -1.33 -15.25
CA ARG A 221 8.88 -2.14 -15.95
C ARG A 221 9.71 -1.31 -16.94
N GLY A 222 9.16 -0.18 -17.36
CA GLY A 222 9.73 0.72 -18.33
C GLY A 222 9.58 0.25 -19.77
N ILE A 223 9.77 1.21 -20.68
CA ILE A 223 9.92 0.98 -22.11
C ILE A 223 11.40 1.14 -22.44
N THR A 224 11.96 0.18 -23.19
CA THR A 224 13.32 0.29 -23.71
C THR A 224 13.26 1.05 -25.04
N PRO A 225 13.74 2.30 -25.08
CA PRO A 225 13.72 3.07 -26.31
C PRO A 225 14.69 2.46 -27.34
N GLY A 226 14.28 2.52 -28.60
CA GLY A 226 14.99 1.95 -29.74
C GLY A 226 14.49 2.59 -31.02
N SER A 227 14.75 1.97 -32.16
CA SER A 227 14.25 2.49 -33.44
C SER A 227 13.00 1.76 -33.89
N ILE A 228 12.03 2.50 -34.43
CA ILE A 228 10.83 1.94 -35.03
C ILE A 228 10.69 2.40 -36.48
N ILE A 229 9.83 1.73 -37.25
CA ILE A 229 9.50 2.07 -38.63
C ILE A 229 8.13 2.72 -38.68
N LEU A 230 8.04 3.89 -39.31
CA LEU A 230 6.80 4.49 -39.77
C LEU A 230 6.74 4.37 -41.30
N SER A 231 5.58 4.00 -41.85
CA SER A 231 5.38 3.96 -43.29
C SER A 231 3.97 4.36 -43.69
N ASP A 232 3.82 4.88 -44.90
CA ASP A 232 2.52 5.15 -45.54
C ASP A 232 2.06 3.99 -46.46
N GLY A 233 2.73 2.84 -46.42
CA GLY A 233 2.47 1.69 -47.27
C GLY A 233 3.18 1.72 -48.63
N THR A 234 3.95 2.77 -48.93
CA THR A 234 4.77 2.87 -50.14
C THR A 234 6.26 2.64 -49.82
N PRO A 235 7.07 2.17 -50.79
CA PRO A 235 8.51 1.99 -50.58
C PRO A 235 9.26 3.29 -50.27
N GLU A 236 8.82 4.42 -50.81
CA GLU A 236 9.43 5.75 -50.61
C GLU A 236 8.98 6.40 -49.30
N GLY A 237 7.88 5.93 -48.70
CA GLY A 237 7.34 6.44 -47.45
C GLY A 237 7.86 5.74 -46.20
N ILE A 238 8.87 4.87 -46.28
CA ILE A 238 9.45 4.18 -45.11
C ILE A 238 10.43 5.12 -44.39
N VAL A 239 10.15 5.43 -43.13
CA VAL A 239 10.99 6.25 -42.25
C VAL A 239 11.37 5.44 -41.02
N VAL A 240 12.65 5.46 -40.65
CA VAL A 240 13.13 4.92 -39.38
C VAL A 240 13.20 6.05 -38.37
N VAL A 241 12.48 5.91 -37.26
CA VAL A 241 12.46 6.89 -36.17
C VAL A 241 13.32 6.35 -35.03
N ASP A 242 14.35 7.09 -34.65
CA ASP A 242 15.20 6.75 -33.50
C ASP A 242 14.63 7.38 -32.22
N LEU A 243 14.16 6.54 -31.31
CA LEU A 243 13.61 6.96 -30.01
C LEU A 243 14.63 6.84 -28.88
N SER A 244 15.88 6.44 -29.15
CA SER A 244 16.89 6.12 -28.13
C SER A 244 17.19 7.26 -27.14
N ALA A 245 16.96 8.51 -27.54
CA ALA A 245 17.15 9.70 -26.70
C ALA A 245 15.87 10.15 -25.97
N ALA A 246 14.74 9.49 -26.15
CA ALA A 246 13.48 9.84 -25.50
C ALA A 246 13.49 9.42 -24.02
N GLU A 247 13.13 10.34 -23.12
CA GLU A 247 12.97 10.05 -21.69
C GLU A 247 11.51 9.99 -21.27
N THR A 248 10.64 10.74 -21.95
CA THR A 248 9.21 10.84 -21.66
C THR A 248 8.35 10.40 -22.84
N ILE A 249 7.07 10.09 -22.56
CA ILE A 249 6.11 9.79 -23.63
C ILE A 249 5.86 11.00 -24.54
N GLY A 250 5.98 12.22 -24.01
CA GLY A 250 5.94 13.46 -24.79
C GLY A 250 7.09 13.57 -25.78
N ASP A 251 8.29 13.10 -25.43
CA ASP A 251 9.42 13.05 -26.36
C ASP A 251 9.18 12.04 -27.48
N VAL A 252 8.63 10.87 -27.15
CA VAL A 252 8.24 9.88 -28.15
C VAL A 252 7.19 10.47 -29.09
N ALA A 253 6.10 11.05 -28.57
CA ALA A 253 5.04 11.61 -29.38
C ALA A 253 5.57 12.70 -30.34
N ARG A 254 6.48 13.55 -29.88
CA ARG A 254 7.13 14.58 -30.69
C ARG A 254 8.02 13.98 -31.78
N LEU A 255 8.88 13.02 -31.43
CA LEU A 255 9.73 12.32 -32.41
C LEU A 255 8.91 11.63 -33.49
N LEU A 256 7.76 11.06 -33.15
CA LEU A 256 6.84 10.47 -34.12
C LEU A 256 6.23 11.53 -35.03
N LYS A 257 5.71 12.64 -34.47
CA LYS A 257 5.12 13.76 -35.23
C LYS A 257 6.13 14.37 -36.21
N ASP A 258 7.38 14.57 -35.76
CA ASP A 258 8.46 15.18 -36.55
C ASP A 258 9.02 14.28 -37.67
N HIS A 259 8.79 12.97 -37.60
CA HIS A 259 9.29 11.98 -38.57
C HIS A 259 8.16 11.33 -39.39
N ALA A 260 7.13 12.11 -39.74
CA ALA A 260 6.08 11.67 -40.64
C ALA A 260 6.66 11.18 -41.99
N PRO A 261 6.05 10.16 -42.63
CA PRO A 261 6.41 9.75 -43.99
C PRO A 261 6.44 10.94 -44.97
N PRO A 262 7.42 11.01 -45.90
CA PRO A 262 7.53 12.12 -46.84
C PRO A 262 6.23 12.43 -47.58
N GLY A 263 5.80 13.69 -47.57
CA GLY A 263 4.56 14.13 -48.22
C GLY A 263 3.27 13.77 -47.46
N ARG A 264 3.37 13.24 -46.24
CA ARG A 264 2.25 12.99 -45.34
C ARG A 264 2.33 13.89 -44.11
N ILE A 265 1.20 14.04 -43.43
CA ILE A 265 1.11 14.65 -42.11
C ILE A 265 0.69 13.54 -41.15
N LEU A 266 1.44 13.36 -40.06
CA LEU A 266 1.13 12.40 -39.00
C LEU A 266 0.68 13.16 -37.76
N ASN A 267 -0.59 13.00 -37.42
CA ASN A 267 -1.15 13.50 -36.19
C ASN A 267 -0.85 12.51 -35.07
N VAL A 268 -0.33 13.02 -33.96
CA VAL A 268 -0.02 12.23 -32.77
C VAL A 268 -0.67 12.90 -31.57
N GLY A 269 -1.40 12.13 -30.77
CA GLY A 269 -1.98 12.57 -29.51
C GLY A 269 -1.55 11.67 -28.36
N ILE A 270 -1.53 12.22 -27.16
CA ILE A 270 -1.30 11.47 -25.92
C ILE A 270 -2.65 11.39 -25.21
N THR A 271 -3.28 10.23 -25.26
CA THR A 271 -4.52 9.96 -24.52
C THR A 271 -4.18 9.72 -23.05
N PRO A 272 -5.18 9.70 -22.15
CA PRO A 272 -4.94 9.34 -20.75
C PRO A 272 -4.32 7.94 -20.54
N ARG A 273 -4.34 7.05 -21.55
CA ARG A 273 -3.86 5.65 -21.44
C ARG A 273 -2.72 5.30 -22.38
N GLY A 274 -2.57 6.01 -23.50
CA GLY A 274 -1.60 5.63 -24.51
C GLY A 274 -1.43 6.67 -25.61
N LEU A 275 -0.85 6.26 -26.72
CA LEU A 275 -0.67 7.12 -27.89
C LEU A 275 -1.82 6.91 -28.88
N VAL A 276 -2.21 7.97 -29.56
CA VAL A 276 -3.11 7.91 -30.72
C VAL A 276 -2.40 8.49 -31.92
N LEU A 277 -2.39 7.77 -33.04
CA LEU A 277 -1.73 8.17 -34.27
C LEU A 277 -2.74 8.16 -35.43
N GLN A 278 -2.66 9.14 -36.32
CA GLN A 278 -3.45 9.16 -37.54
C GLN A 278 -2.70 9.87 -38.67
N LEU A 279 -2.63 9.25 -39.85
CA LEU A 279 -2.24 9.99 -41.05
C LEU A 279 -3.38 10.90 -41.49
N ASP A 280 -3.07 12.16 -41.77
CA ASP A 280 -4.05 13.15 -42.22
C ASP A 280 -4.81 12.62 -43.45
N PRO A 281 -6.16 12.49 -43.37
CA PRO A 281 -6.98 11.95 -44.44
C PRO A 281 -6.84 12.69 -45.78
N SER A 282 -6.52 13.99 -45.76
CA SER A 282 -6.32 14.82 -46.95
C SER A 282 -5.05 14.44 -47.71
N THR A 283 -4.04 13.92 -47.01
CA THR A 283 -2.81 13.44 -47.64
C THR A 283 -2.96 12.00 -48.13
N GLY A 284 -3.76 11.15 -47.46
CA GLY A 284 -3.99 9.74 -47.82
C GLY A 284 -2.91 8.78 -47.27
N GLY A 285 -2.94 7.50 -47.66
CA GLY A 285 -1.91 6.50 -47.34
C GLY A 285 -2.37 5.37 -46.41
N ASN A 286 -1.44 4.52 -45.99
CA ASN A 286 -1.65 3.45 -45.04
C ASN A 286 -0.63 3.54 -43.90
N LEU A 287 -1.06 4.03 -42.73
CA LEU A 287 -0.19 4.13 -41.55
C LEU A 287 0.23 2.75 -41.09
N ILE A 288 1.51 2.43 -41.24
CA ILE A 288 2.15 1.22 -40.73
C ILE A 288 3.16 1.63 -39.66
N VAL A 289 3.09 0.95 -38.52
CA VAL A 289 4.08 1.09 -37.44
C VAL A 289 4.67 -0.29 -37.17
N ALA A 290 5.98 -0.44 -37.38
CA ALA A 290 6.67 -1.71 -37.24
C ALA A 290 7.99 -1.57 -36.46
N GLU A 291 8.59 -2.70 -36.10
CA GLU A 291 9.87 -2.74 -35.39
C GLU A 291 11.03 -2.70 -36.38
N VAL A 292 12.16 -2.13 -35.97
CA VAL A 292 13.43 -2.30 -36.69
C VAL A 292 14.11 -3.58 -36.21
N GLY A 293 14.32 -4.54 -37.11
CA GLY A 293 15.00 -5.81 -36.79
C GLY A 293 14.26 -6.63 -35.73
N GLU A 294 14.97 -7.01 -34.65
CA GLU A 294 14.41 -7.74 -33.50
C GLU A 294 13.90 -6.82 -32.38
N GLY A 295 13.66 -5.53 -32.69
CA GLY A 295 13.12 -4.55 -31.75
C GLY A 295 11.77 -4.92 -31.15
N THR A 296 11.46 -4.33 -29.99
CA THR A 296 10.16 -4.48 -29.30
C THR A 296 9.57 -3.14 -28.87
N THR A 297 10.14 -2.02 -29.30
CA THR A 297 9.80 -0.68 -28.82
C THR A 297 8.38 -0.28 -29.26
N ALA A 298 7.98 -0.56 -30.51
CA ALA A 298 6.63 -0.25 -30.98
C ALA A 298 5.55 -1.07 -30.24
N ARG A 299 5.83 -2.34 -29.91
CA ARG A 299 4.94 -3.17 -29.08
C ARG A 299 4.85 -2.67 -27.65
N GLN A 300 5.98 -2.29 -27.06
CA GLN A 300 6.02 -1.74 -25.70
C GLN A 300 5.29 -0.40 -25.60
N LEU A 301 5.28 0.40 -26.66
CA LEU A 301 4.50 1.62 -26.80
C LEU A 301 3.03 1.38 -27.18
N GLY A 302 2.60 0.13 -27.32
CA GLY A 302 1.21 -0.22 -27.66
C GLY A 302 0.77 0.17 -29.07
N ILE A 303 1.68 0.64 -29.94
CA ILE A 303 1.37 1.19 -31.27
C ILE A 303 1.83 0.28 -32.42
N TYR A 304 2.14 -0.98 -32.16
CA TYR A 304 2.60 -1.91 -33.19
C TYR A 304 1.47 -2.30 -34.17
N ALA A 305 1.58 -1.88 -35.43
CA ALA A 305 0.58 -2.08 -36.47
C ALA A 305 1.24 -2.43 -37.83
N PRO A 306 1.81 -3.65 -37.97
CA PRO A 306 2.60 -4.02 -39.15
C PRO A 306 1.77 -4.24 -40.43
N LEU A 307 0.46 -4.48 -40.30
CA LEU A 307 -0.47 -4.60 -41.43
C LEU A 307 -1.04 -3.24 -41.87
N GLY A 308 -0.83 -2.21 -41.05
CA GLY A 308 -1.33 -0.85 -41.23
C GLY A 308 -2.82 -0.66 -40.94
N VAL A 309 -3.22 0.61 -40.79
CA VAL A 309 -4.59 1.02 -40.45
C VAL A 309 -5.24 1.99 -41.46
N GLY A 310 -4.65 2.16 -42.64
CA GLY A 310 -5.08 3.16 -43.62
C GLY A 310 -4.79 4.58 -43.12
N THR A 311 -5.68 5.52 -43.42
CA THR A 311 -5.77 6.84 -42.75
C THR A 311 -6.66 6.81 -41.50
N GLY A 312 -7.00 5.61 -41.02
CA GLY A 312 -7.73 5.41 -39.78
C GLY A 312 -6.91 5.80 -38.56
N ILE A 313 -7.58 5.90 -37.43
CA ILE A 313 -6.96 6.20 -36.15
C ILE A 313 -6.37 4.90 -35.58
N LEU A 314 -5.07 4.89 -35.32
CA LEU A 314 -4.39 3.87 -34.53
C LEU A 314 -4.44 4.29 -33.06
N ILE A 315 -5.24 3.60 -32.25
CA ILE A 315 -5.30 3.79 -30.80
C ILE A 315 -4.36 2.77 -30.17
N GLY A 316 -3.35 3.25 -29.44
CA GLY A 316 -2.41 2.41 -28.74
C GLY A 316 -3.03 1.71 -27.53
N GLU A 317 -2.43 0.59 -27.12
CA GLU A 317 -2.77 -0.10 -25.87
C GLU A 317 -2.47 0.76 -24.63
N ASP A 318 -3.08 0.39 -23.50
CA ASP A 318 -2.82 1.04 -22.22
C ASP A 318 -1.35 0.83 -21.80
N LEU A 319 -0.66 1.95 -21.57
CA LEU A 319 0.73 1.97 -21.15
C LEU A 319 0.90 1.80 -19.64
N ASP A 320 -0.18 1.72 -18.86
CA ASP A 320 -0.21 1.41 -17.42
C ASP A 320 0.88 2.16 -16.63
N PRO A 321 0.79 3.49 -16.50
CA PRO A 321 1.78 4.27 -15.76
C PRO A 321 1.86 3.88 -14.28
N ALA A 322 3.06 3.71 -13.75
CA ALA A 322 3.27 3.45 -12.33
C ALA A 322 2.88 4.66 -11.46
N LEU A 323 2.22 4.38 -10.33
CA LEU A 323 1.99 5.34 -9.25
C LEU A 323 3.34 5.74 -8.63
N ARG A 324 3.63 7.03 -8.67
CA ARG A 324 4.84 7.62 -8.10
C ARG A 324 4.46 8.66 -7.06
N PRO A 325 5.37 9.01 -6.14
CA PRO A 325 5.12 10.10 -5.21
C PRO A 325 4.81 11.44 -5.92
N GLU A 326 5.46 11.69 -7.05
CA GLU A 326 5.22 12.84 -7.92
C GLU A 326 3.90 12.81 -8.71
N THR A 327 3.17 11.69 -8.74
CA THR A 327 1.87 11.59 -9.42
C THR A 327 0.87 12.57 -8.79
N ALA A 328 0.18 13.36 -9.62
CA ALA A 328 -0.86 14.26 -9.15
C ALA A 328 -2.08 13.46 -8.64
N LEU A 329 -2.72 13.93 -7.56
CA LEU A 329 -3.97 13.32 -7.08
C LEU A 329 -5.14 13.56 -8.05
N ASP A 330 -5.04 14.62 -8.86
CA ASP A 330 -5.95 14.86 -9.98
C ASP A 330 -5.62 13.96 -11.19
N ASP A 331 -4.66 13.05 -11.09
CA ASP A 331 -4.31 12.13 -12.17
C ASP A 331 -4.56 10.66 -11.76
N ILE A 332 -5.18 10.42 -10.60
CA ILE A 332 -5.59 9.10 -10.15
C ILE A 332 -7.13 8.99 -10.20
N LEU A 333 -7.65 7.76 -10.29
CA LEU A 333 -9.10 7.46 -10.28
C LEU A 333 -9.89 7.86 -11.53
N GLY A 334 -9.27 7.73 -12.70
CA GLY A 334 -9.90 7.94 -14.00
C GLY A 334 -9.47 9.23 -14.68
N SER A 335 -10.12 9.57 -15.79
CA SER A 335 -9.69 10.65 -16.68
C SER A 335 -10.82 11.57 -17.11
N ARG A 336 -10.47 12.82 -17.42
CA ARG A 336 -11.33 13.77 -18.12
C ARG A 336 -11.40 13.39 -19.60
N ALA A 337 -12.57 13.57 -20.21
CA ALA A 337 -12.72 13.30 -21.63
C ALA A 337 -11.89 14.29 -22.46
N VAL A 338 -11.12 13.78 -23.42
CA VAL A 338 -10.23 14.57 -24.28
C VAL A 338 -10.66 14.42 -25.74
N GLY A 339 -10.69 15.54 -26.47
CA GLY A 339 -10.88 15.59 -27.91
C GLY A 339 -9.69 16.27 -28.58
N PHE A 340 -9.07 15.59 -29.55
CA PHE A 340 -8.02 16.18 -30.39
C PHE A 340 -8.67 16.81 -31.62
N LEU A 341 -8.41 18.09 -31.85
CA LEU A 341 -8.83 18.82 -33.04
C LEU A 341 -7.59 19.06 -33.89
N TRP A 342 -7.29 18.10 -34.76
CA TRP A 342 -6.20 18.22 -35.71
C TRP A 342 -6.64 19.04 -36.91
N LEU A 343 -6.10 20.24 -37.05
CA LEU A 343 -6.52 21.20 -38.06
C LEU A 343 -5.48 21.32 -39.16
N PRO A 344 -5.88 21.51 -40.44
CA PRO A 344 -4.93 21.66 -41.52
C PRO A 344 -4.12 22.95 -41.35
N GLY A 345 -2.81 22.84 -41.25
CA GLY A 345 -1.89 23.96 -41.05
C GLY A 345 -0.83 23.67 -39.98
N GLU A 346 -0.03 24.67 -39.66
CA GLU A 346 0.87 24.63 -38.49
C GLU A 346 0.28 25.52 -37.39
N ASP A 347 0.57 25.22 -36.12
CA ASP A 347 0.25 26.07 -34.95
C ASP A 347 -1.26 26.33 -34.79
N ASN A 348 -2.08 25.34 -35.14
CA ASN A 348 -3.53 25.39 -35.04
C ASN A 348 -4.18 24.16 -34.39
N ASP A 349 -3.42 23.16 -33.93
CA ASP A 349 -4.01 22.01 -33.26
C ASP A 349 -4.51 22.39 -31.86
N ILE A 350 -5.73 21.95 -31.53
CA ILE A 350 -6.39 22.27 -30.26
C ILE A 350 -6.75 20.97 -29.55
N ILE A 351 -6.51 20.95 -28.25
CA ILE A 351 -6.97 19.88 -27.36
C ILE A 351 -8.11 20.43 -26.51
N LEU A 352 -9.27 19.79 -26.63
CA LEU A 352 -10.44 20.02 -25.80
C LEU A 352 -10.45 19.00 -24.66
N GLU A 353 -10.65 19.44 -23.43
CA GLU A 353 -10.66 18.58 -22.23
C GLU A 353 -11.85 18.96 -21.34
N ALA A 354 -12.63 17.96 -20.92
CA ALA A 354 -13.75 18.14 -20.01
C ALA A 354 -13.29 18.77 -18.68
N THR A 355 -14.14 19.53 -18.02
CA THR A 355 -13.80 20.10 -16.70
C THR A 355 -13.86 19.08 -15.56
N GLU A 356 -14.64 18.01 -15.75
CA GLU A 356 -14.86 16.95 -14.76
C GLU A 356 -14.57 15.58 -15.38
N ARG A 357 -14.19 14.61 -14.54
CA ARG A 357 -14.05 13.20 -14.94
C ARG A 357 -15.38 12.55 -15.29
N GLY A 358 -15.28 11.40 -15.95
CA GLY A 358 -16.39 10.49 -16.16
C GLY A 358 -16.83 10.35 -17.61
N GLU A 359 -17.53 9.24 -17.86
CA GLU A 359 -17.94 8.82 -19.20
C GLU A 359 -19.04 9.70 -19.80
N GLN A 360 -19.76 10.46 -18.97
CA GLN A 360 -20.82 11.36 -19.42
C GLN A 360 -20.32 12.41 -20.42
N TRP A 361 -19.02 12.75 -20.36
CA TRP A 361 -18.36 13.74 -21.22
C TRP A 361 -17.76 13.16 -22.51
N ASN A 362 -17.90 11.85 -22.74
CA ASN A 362 -17.53 11.22 -24.00
C ASN A 362 -18.53 11.53 -25.10
N ASP A 363 -18.10 11.40 -26.35
CA ASP A 363 -18.89 11.60 -27.57
C ASP A 363 -19.37 13.04 -27.81
N VAL A 364 -18.78 14.04 -27.15
CA VAL A 364 -19.07 15.44 -27.41
C VAL A 364 -18.36 15.89 -28.68
N LYS A 365 -19.15 16.32 -29.67
CA LYS A 365 -18.67 16.64 -31.02
C LYS A 365 -18.54 18.14 -31.19
N ILE A 366 -17.40 18.60 -31.71
CA ILE A 366 -17.12 20.02 -31.91
C ILE A 366 -17.02 20.35 -33.39
N ARG A 367 -17.54 21.52 -33.79
CA ARG A 367 -17.43 22.06 -35.14
C ARG A 367 -17.25 23.58 -35.16
N PHE A 368 -16.59 24.07 -36.20
CA PHE A 368 -16.39 25.48 -36.48
C PHE A 368 -17.33 25.94 -37.58
N VAL A 369 -18.15 26.95 -37.30
CA VAL A 369 -19.17 27.47 -38.21
C VAL A 369 -18.85 28.92 -38.58
N ALA A 370 -18.91 29.24 -39.87
CA ALA A 370 -18.74 30.60 -40.34
C ALA A 370 -19.89 31.50 -39.87
N ASP A 371 -19.57 32.60 -39.20
CA ASP A 371 -20.54 33.64 -38.87
C ASP A 371 -19.99 35.01 -39.31
N PRO A 372 -20.56 35.66 -40.33
CA PRO A 372 -20.09 36.95 -40.83
C PRO A 372 -20.29 38.11 -39.83
N MET A 373 -21.03 37.89 -38.73
CA MET A 373 -21.19 38.86 -37.65
C MET A 373 -20.12 38.74 -36.56
N VAL A 374 -19.30 37.68 -36.60
CA VAL A 374 -18.20 37.45 -35.67
C VAL A 374 -16.91 38.04 -36.24
N SER A 375 -16.08 38.60 -35.37
CA SER A 375 -14.72 39.08 -35.69
C SER A 375 -13.70 38.27 -34.88
N ALA A 376 -12.46 38.18 -35.39
CA ALA A 376 -11.38 37.48 -34.71
C ALA A 376 -11.18 37.99 -33.27
N GLY A 377 -11.12 37.07 -32.31
CA GLY A 377 -11.03 37.35 -30.87
C GLY A 377 -12.38 37.49 -30.15
N ASN A 378 -13.48 37.58 -30.92
CA ASN A 378 -14.86 37.69 -30.44
C ASN A 378 -15.70 36.46 -30.84
N GLU A 379 -15.07 35.30 -31.00
CA GLU A 379 -15.73 34.04 -31.31
C GLU A 379 -16.79 33.68 -30.26
N VAL A 380 -17.88 33.08 -30.73
CA VAL A 380 -19.04 32.73 -29.89
C VAL A 380 -19.15 31.21 -29.80
N VAL A 381 -19.24 30.70 -28.59
CA VAL A 381 -19.38 29.26 -28.33
C VAL A 381 -20.78 28.96 -27.84
N SER A 382 -21.40 27.93 -28.40
CA SER A 382 -22.66 27.36 -27.94
C SER A 382 -22.52 25.87 -27.69
N PHE A 383 -23.07 25.39 -26.57
CA PHE A 383 -23.09 23.98 -26.19
C PHE A 383 -24.53 23.49 -26.09
N ASP A 384 -24.79 22.38 -26.77
CA ASP A 384 -26.04 21.63 -26.68
C ASP A 384 -25.76 20.32 -25.91
N PRO A 385 -26.13 20.22 -24.62
CA PRO A 385 -25.86 19.04 -23.80
C PRO A 385 -26.68 17.83 -24.22
N ASP A 386 -27.90 18.02 -24.73
CA ASP A 386 -28.80 16.93 -25.12
C ASP A 386 -28.29 16.20 -26.37
N ASN A 387 -27.77 16.98 -27.33
CA ASN A 387 -27.17 16.43 -28.55
C ASN A 387 -25.65 16.18 -28.44
N LYS A 388 -25.03 16.54 -27.31
CA LYS A 388 -23.58 16.49 -27.10
C LYS A 388 -22.80 17.20 -28.21
N THR A 389 -23.17 18.44 -28.52
CA THR A 389 -22.49 19.22 -29.58
C THR A 389 -22.00 20.58 -29.12
N ILE A 390 -20.80 20.96 -29.55
CA ILE A 390 -20.20 22.28 -29.38
C ILE A 390 -20.09 22.93 -30.76
N GLU A 391 -20.68 24.10 -30.90
CA GLU A 391 -20.53 24.93 -32.09
C GLU A 391 -19.76 26.20 -31.72
N VAL A 392 -18.64 26.42 -32.41
CA VAL A 392 -17.85 27.63 -32.29
C VAL A 392 -18.02 28.45 -33.56
N ARG A 393 -18.63 29.63 -33.43
CA ARG A 393 -18.81 30.57 -34.52
C ARG A 393 -17.56 31.40 -34.70
N ILE A 394 -17.00 31.36 -35.90
CA ILE A 394 -15.69 31.93 -36.24
C ILE A 394 -15.80 32.93 -37.40
N ALA A 395 -14.83 33.84 -37.45
CA ALA A 395 -14.59 34.70 -38.60
C ALA A 395 -13.71 33.93 -39.62
N PRO A 396 -14.25 33.49 -40.78
CA PRO A 396 -13.48 32.67 -41.72
C PRO A 396 -12.22 33.39 -42.19
N TYR A 397 -11.09 32.68 -42.22
CA TYR A 397 -9.78 33.22 -42.61
C TYR A 397 -9.25 34.36 -41.72
N GLU A 398 -9.89 34.64 -40.57
CA GLU A 398 -9.47 35.64 -39.59
C GLU A 398 -9.32 35.05 -38.16
N THR A 399 -10.06 33.99 -37.83
CA THR A 399 -9.94 33.31 -36.54
C THR A 399 -8.69 32.40 -36.51
N GLN A 400 -7.90 32.56 -35.46
CA GLN A 400 -6.71 31.75 -35.17
C GLN A 400 -6.98 30.82 -33.98
N ALA A 401 -6.18 29.78 -33.82
CA ALA A 401 -6.39 28.79 -32.76
C ALA A 401 -6.40 29.40 -31.35
N ARG A 402 -5.54 30.39 -31.07
CA ARG A 402 -5.55 31.13 -29.80
C ARG A 402 -6.87 31.84 -29.51
N HIS A 403 -7.59 32.30 -30.55
CA HIS A 403 -8.86 32.98 -30.38
C HIS A 403 -9.95 31.97 -30.01
N VAL A 404 -9.97 30.80 -30.66
CA VAL A 404 -10.87 29.68 -30.32
C VAL A 404 -10.62 29.19 -28.89
N VAL A 405 -9.36 28.96 -28.52
CA VAL A 405 -8.98 28.56 -27.16
C VAL A 405 -9.48 29.57 -26.13
N ALA A 406 -9.27 30.87 -26.39
CA ALA A 406 -9.75 31.93 -25.51
C ALA A 406 -11.30 31.95 -25.41
N ALA A 407 -12.01 31.75 -26.52
CA ALA A 407 -13.47 31.74 -26.53
C ALA A 407 -14.06 30.55 -25.75
N ILE A 408 -13.50 29.35 -25.93
CA ILE A 408 -13.91 28.14 -25.20
C ILE A 408 -13.68 28.33 -23.69
N ASN A 409 -12.48 28.76 -23.28
CA ASN A 409 -12.19 28.95 -21.87
C ASN A 409 -13.02 30.09 -21.25
N ARG A 410 -13.33 31.14 -22.01
CA ARG A 410 -14.23 32.22 -21.55
C ARG A 410 -15.66 31.72 -21.35
N ALA A 411 -16.15 30.83 -22.23
CA ALA A 411 -17.47 30.20 -22.08
C ALA A 411 -17.52 29.26 -20.86
N ARG A 412 -16.45 28.51 -20.62
CA ARG A 412 -16.27 27.70 -19.41
C ARG A 412 -16.31 28.54 -18.15
N ASP A 413 -15.53 29.62 -18.08
CA ASP A 413 -15.46 30.49 -16.91
C ASP A 413 -16.81 31.19 -16.63
N ALA A 414 -17.65 31.34 -17.67
CA ALA A 414 -19.02 31.82 -17.56
C ALA A 414 -20.05 30.74 -17.16
N GLY A 415 -19.63 29.47 -16.97
CA GLY A 415 -20.49 28.34 -16.66
C GLY A 415 -21.37 27.86 -17.82
N LEU A 416 -21.05 28.25 -19.06
CA LEU A 416 -21.84 27.92 -20.26
C LEU A 416 -21.34 26.67 -21.00
N LEU A 417 -20.14 26.18 -20.65
CA LEU A 417 -19.49 25.06 -21.32
C LEU A 417 -18.66 24.24 -20.32
N PRO A 418 -18.90 22.93 -20.15
CA PRO A 418 -18.13 22.06 -19.25
C PRO A 418 -16.82 21.53 -19.89
N PHE A 419 -16.16 22.35 -20.71
CA PHE A 419 -14.94 21.99 -21.42
C PHE A 419 -13.96 23.16 -21.41
N SER A 420 -12.68 22.83 -21.28
CA SER A 420 -11.56 23.73 -21.50
C SER A 420 -10.85 23.39 -22.80
N ALA A 421 -10.15 24.37 -23.37
CA ALA A 421 -9.30 24.16 -24.52
C ALA A 421 -7.88 24.65 -24.26
N ARG A 422 -6.91 24.00 -24.89
CA ARG A 422 -5.51 24.40 -24.92
C ARG A 422 -4.90 24.08 -26.28
N LEU A 423 -3.81 24.76 -26.63
CA LEU A 423 -3.02 24.39 -27.80
C LEU A 423 -2.32 23.05 -27.57
N ASP A 424 -2.10 22.28 -28.64
CA ASP A 424 -1.35 21.04 -28.58
C ASP A 424 0.12 21.31 -28.19
N PRO A 425 0.64 20.77 -27.06
CA PRO A 425 2.02 20.97 -26.64
C PRO A 425 3.04 20.34 -27.59
N LEU A 426 2.60 19.46 -28.50
CA LEU A 426 3.43 18.82 -29.52
C LEU A 426 3.71 19.74 -30.72
N ASP A 427 3.06 20.91 -30.83
CA ASP A 427 3.34 21.85 -31.91
C ASP A 427 4.70 22.57 -31.74
N LEU A 428 5.39 22.76 -32.88
CA LEU A 428 6.70 23.41 -32.97
C LEU A 428 6.66 24.90 -32.61
N ARG A 429 5.51 25.56 -32.85
CA ARG A 429 5.16 26.89 -32.38
C ARG A 429 3.96 26.76 -31.46
N ARG A 430 3.90 27.56 -30.40
CA ARG A 430 2.88 27.47 -29.34
C ARG A 430 2.13 28.78 -29.16
N GLU A 431 2.15 29.64 -30.18
CA GLU A 431 1.53 30.96 -30.13
C GLU A 431 0.07 30.92 -30.63
N GLY A 432 -0.34 29.81 -31.26
CA GLY A 432 -1.69 29.58 -31.75
C GLY A 432 -2.08 30.54 -32.86
N LEU A 433 -1.12 30.91 -33.71
CA LEU A 433 -1.28 31.86 -34.82
C LEU A 433 -1.85 31.21 -36.09
N GLY A 434 -1.89 29.88 -36.13
CA GLY A 434 -2.46 29.15 -37.25
C GLY A 434 -3.97 29.37 -37.39
N TRP A 435 -4.43 29.39 -38.64
CA TRP A 435 -5.83 29.63 -38.97
C TRP A 435 -6.72 28.42 -38.61
N VAL A 436 -7.92 28.69 -38.13
CA VAL A 436 -8.95 27.66 -37.90
C VAL A 436 -9.91 27.65 -39.09
N PRO A 437 -10.00 26.54 -39.86
CA PRO A 437 -10.93 26.44 -40.97
C PRO A 437 -12.36 26.22 -40.49
N VAL A 438 -13.32 26.53 -41.37
CA VAL A 438 -14.72 26.16 -41.19
C VAL A 438 -14.85 24.65 -41.37
N THR A 439 -15.51 23.97 -40.44
CA THR A 439 -15.77 22.53 -40.53
C THR A 439 -16.77 22.26 -41.66
N PRO A 440 -16.49 21.32 -42.58
CA PRO A 440 -17.43 20.98 -43.65
C PRO A 440 -18.81 20.52 -43.12
N PRO A 441 -19.91 20.77 -43.86
CA PRO A 441 -21.23 20.33 -43.45
C PRO A 441 -21.32 18.81 -43.29
N GLY A 442 -21.77 18.35 -42.12
CA GLY A 442 -21.90 16.93 -41.79
C GLY A 442 -20.63 16.30 -41.19
N GLU A 443 -19.54 17.05 -41.11
CA GLU A 443 -18.29 16.64 -40.46
C GLU A 443 -18.12 17.30 -39.09
N TRP A 444 -17.16 16.79 -38.32
CA TRP A 444 -16.80 17.27 -36.99
C TRP A 444 -15.30 17.54 -36.94
N ALA A 445 -14.91 18.64 -36.30
CA ALA A 445 -13.50 18.98 -36.09
C ALA A 445 -12.84 18.09 -35.03
N GLY A 446 -13.64 17.51 -34.14
CA GLY A 446 -13.16 16.58 -33.12
C GLY A 446 -14.33 15.96 -32.34
N VAL A 447 -14.03 14.86 -31.66
CA VAL A 447 -14.96 14.17 -30.75
C VAL A 447 -14.21 13.85 -29.46
N THR A 448 -14.80 14.13 -28.30
CA THR A 448 -14.20 13.80 -27.02
C THR A 448 -14.35 12.31 -26.72
N ALA A 449 -13.33 11.70 -26.11
CA ALA A 449 -13.32 10.32 -25.67
C ALA A 449 -12.46 10.14 -24.42
N TRP A 450 -12.36 8.90 -23.93
CA TRP A 450 -11.49 8.50 -22.81
C TRP A 450 -11.78 9.17 -21.46
N GLY A 451 -12.96 9.76 -21.27
CA GLY A 451 -13.46 10.15 -19.95
C GLY A 451 -13.89 8.92 -19.18
N SER A 452 -13.46 8.80 -17.92
CA SER A 452 -13.76 7.66 -17.04
C SER A 452 -13.62 8.06 -15.56
N GLY A 453 -14.12 7.21 -14.66
CA GLY A 453 -13.95 7.39 -13.22
C GLY A 453 -14.70 8.59 -12.64
N GLU A 454 -14.25 9.04 -11.47
CA GLU A 454 -14.88 10.10 -10.67
C GLU A 454 -13.83 10.95 -9.96
N GLU A 455 -14.19 12.17 -9.58
CA GLU A 455 -13.27 13.04 -8.85
C GLU A 455 -13.03 12.52 -7.43
N LEU A 456 -11.78 12.61 -6.97
CA LEU A 456 -11.42 12.27 -5.60
C LEU A 456 -12.07 13.24 -4.62
N ASP A 457 -12.80 12.71 -3.64
CA ASP A 457 -13.34 13.48 -2.53
C ASP A 457 -12.20 13.86 -1.57
N GLN A 458 -11.54 14.99 -1.84
CA GLN A 458 -10.49 15.51 -0.96
C GLN A 458 -11.05 16.34 0.20
N ALA A 459 -12.31 16.77 0.13
CA ALA A 459 -12.89 17.71 1.08
C ALA A 459 -13.36 17.04 2.38
N ALA A 460 -13.85 15.80 2.30
CA ALA A 460 -14.31 15.07 3.48
C ALA A 460 -13.15 14.60 4.37
N GLY A 461 -12.03 14.18 3.77
CA GLY A 461 -10.90 13.61 4.50
C GLY A 461 -11.16 12.20 5.02
N LEU A 462 -10.36 11.76 5.99
CA LEU A 462 -10.37 10.39 6.51
C LEU A 462 -10.63 10.38 8.02
N ARG A 463 -11.27 9.32 8.52
CA ARG A 463 -11.42 9.08 9.95
C ARG A 463 -10.63 7.82 10.32
N ILE A 464 -9.56 7.99 11.08
CA ILE A 464 -8.60 6.93 11.39
C ILE A 464 -8.63 6.63 12.89
N LEU A 465 -8.88 5.38 13.24
CA LEU A 465 -8.65 4.84 14.57
C LEU A 465 -7.23 4.27 14.62
N ASN A 466 -6.38 4.73 15.53
CA ASN A 466 -5.07 4.14 15.81
C ASN A 466 -4.76 4.23 17.31
N GLY A 467 -5.52 3.47 18.10
CA GLY A 467 -5.61 3.57 19.57
C GLY A 467 -6.52 4.72 20.00
N GLU A 468 -6.38 5.88 19.35
CA GLU A 468 -7.31 7.01 19.42
C GLU A 468 -7.84 7.35 18.04
N GLU A 469 -8.89 8.14 17.99
CA GLU A 469 -9.53 8.54 16.74
C GLU A 469 -9.05 9.90 16.26
N TYR A 470 -8.69 9.97 14.97
CA TYR A 470 -8.17 11.15 14.29
C TYR A 470 -9.03 11.45 13.05
N VAL A 471 -9.32 12.73 12.83
CA VAL A 471 -9.85 13.22 11.55
C VAL A 471 -8.68 13.82 10.76
N VAL A 472 -8.40 13.25 9.60
CA VAL A 472 -7.28 13.63 8.74
C VAL A 472 -7.80 14.42 7.55
N ASP A 473 -7.45 15.70 7.51
CA ASP A 473 -7.70 16.58 6.36
C ASP A 473 -6.66 16.34 5.27
N ILE A 474 -7.11 16.08 4.05
CA ILE A 474 -6.27 15.89 2.86
C ILE A 474 -6.50 16.96 1.79
N SER A 475 -7.32 17.98 2.06
CA SER A 475 -7.74 18.99 1.08
C SER A 475 -6.58 19.82 0.50
N SER A 476 -5.45 19.89 1.20
CA SER A 476 -4.25 20.58 0.73
C SER A 476 -3.35 19.74 -0.18
N ALA A 477 -3.57 18.43 -0.27
CA ALA A 477 -2.71 17.53 -1.02
C ALA A 477 -2.92 17.68 -2.53
N LYS A 478 -1.82 17.82 -3.29
CA LYS A 478 -1.84 17.90 -4.76
C LYS A 478 -1.23 16.67 -5.40
N THR A 479 -0.27 16.05 -4.74
CA THR A 479 0.41 14.83 -5.21
C THR A 479 0.24 13.67 -4.22
N VAL A 480 0.56 12.47 -4.68
CA VAL A 480 0.62 11.28 -3.82
C VAL A 480 1.62 11.48 -2.68
N GLU A 481 2.76 12.13 -2.93
CA GLU A 481 3.74 12.50 -1.90
C GLU A 481 3.13 13.41 -0.82
N ASP A 482 2.34 14.42 -1.20
CA ASP A 482 1.65 15.28 -0.23
C ASP A 482 0.71 14.45 0.66
N LEU A 483 -0.08 13.55 0.06
CA LEU A 483 -0.97 12.65 0.78
C LEU A 483 -0.21 11.72 1.73
N LEU A 484 0.87 11.10 1.25
CA LEU A 484 1.72 10.23 2.06
C LEU A 484 2.33 11.01 3.23
N ASN A 485 2.78 12.24 3.02
CA ASN A 485 3.32 13.09 4.08
C ASN A 485 2.28 13.46 5.13
N ILE A 486 1.04 13.75 4.71
CA ILE A 486 -0.08 13.99 5.64
C ILE A 486 -0.37 12.76 6.49
N LEU A 487 -0.45 11.58 5.87
CA LEU A 487 -0.72 10.32 6.58
C LEU A 487 0.44 9.91 7.50
N ASN A 488 1.68 10.18 7.10
CA ASN A 488 2.90 9.84 7.85
C ASN A 488 3.26 10.87 8.93
N ARG A 489 2.39 11.83 9.24
CA ARG A 489 2.59 12.73 10.38
C ARG A 489 2.75 11.94 11.68
N LYS A 490 3.72 12.34 12.50
CA LYS A 490 4.07 11.66 13.76
C LYS A 490 2.86 11.47 14.69
N ASP A 491 1.96 12.45 14.72
CA ASP A 491 0.79 12.45 15.61
C ASP A 491 -0.15 11.26 15.36
N TYR A 492 -0.23 10.77 14.11
CA TYR A 492 -1.12 9.67 13.73
C TYR A 492 -0.50 8.28 13.96
N GLY A 493 0.84 8.18 14.09
CA GLY A 493 1.52 6.91 14.28
C GLY A 493 1.31 5.91 13.14
N LEU A 494 1.27 6.39 11.90
CA LEU A 494 1.05 5.59 10.69
C LEU A 494 2.31 5.48 9.84
N PHE A 495 2.32 4.47 8.97
CA PHE A 495 3.25 4.31 7.87
C PHE A 495 2.47 4.04 6.58
N ALA A 496 2.24 5.10 5.81
CA ALA A 496 1.67 5.05 4.46
C ALA A 496 2.79 5.01 3.42
N SER A 497 2.65 4.13 2.42
CA SER A 497 3.56 4.03 1.28
C SER A 497 2.82 3.63 0.02
N ILE A 498 3.48 3.72 -1.12
CA ILE A 498 3.02 3.09 -2.37
C ILE A 498 3.35 1.58 -2.28
N GLU A 499 2.48 0.72 -2.78
CA GLU A 499 2.71 -0.72 -2.90
C GLU A 499 3.85 -1.01 -3.87
N GLU A 500 4.56 -2.13 -3.71
CA GLU A 500 5.62 -2.57 -4.63
C GLU A 500 5.15 -2.69 -6.09
N SER A 501 3.88 -3.03 -6.31
CA SER A 501 3.25 -3.06 -7.65
C SER A 501 3.12 -1.69 -8.32
N ALA A 502 3.33 -0.61 -7.54
CA ALA A 502 3.11 0.78 -7.93
C ALA A 502 1.69 1.07 -8.47
N LYS A 503 0.67 0.36 -7.98
CA LYS A 503 -0.73 0.60 -8.38
C LYS A 503 -1.61 1.14 -7.25
N ARG A 504 -1.19 0.92 -6.01
CA ARG A 504 -2.04 1.04 -4.83
C ARG A 504 -1.30 1.67 -3.67
N LEU A 505 -2.05 2.22 -2.72
CA LEU A 505 -1.51 2.70 -1.45
C LEU A 505 -1.57 1.58 -0.42
N VAL A 506 -0.65 1.64 0.55
CA VAL A 506 -0.67 0.75 1.70
C VAL A 506 -0.47 1.57 2.96
N VAL A 507 -1.36 1.41 3.94
CA VAL A 507 -1.26 2.10 5.24
C VAL A 507 -1.11 1.09 6.36
N ARG A 508 -0.11 1.29 7.21
CA ARG A 508 0.18 0.46 8.39
C ARG A 508 0.13 1.30 9.65
N THR A 509 -0.21 0.69 10.78
CA THR A 509 0.07 1.32 12.08
C THR A 509 1.51 1.06 12.51
N ARG A 510 2.14 2.07 13.13
CA ARG A 510 3.42 1.98 13.83
C ARG A 510 3.24 1.65 15.32
N ARG A 511 2.01 1.57 15.81
CA ARG A 511 1.68 1.42 17.24
C ARG A 511 1.30 -0.02 17.55
N SER A 512 2.15 -0.69 18.33
CA SER A 512 1.83 -1.98 18.91
C SER A 512 0.84 -1.85 20.07
N GLY A 513 -0.13 -2.77 20.15
CA GLY A 513 -1.20 -2.77 21.14
C GLY A 513 -2.41 -1.88 20.81
N ALA A 514 -2.34 -1.10 19.73
CA ALA A 514 -3.43 -0.21 19.28
C ALA A 514 -4.38 -0.93 18.32
N ASN A 515 -5.68 -0.67 18.46
CA ASN A 515 -6.65 -0.99 17.40
C ASN A 515 -6.46 0.00 16.27
N PHE A 516 -6.40 -0.49 15.03
CA PHE A 516 -6.18 0.28 13.83
C PHE A 516 -7.33 0.10 12.85
N ALA A 517 -7.90 1.20 12.36
CA ALA A 517 -8.93 1.16 11.33
C ALA A 517 -8.94 2.48 10.54
N ILE A 518 -9.29 2.42 9.26
CA ILE A 518 -9.45 3.57 8.40
C ILE A 518 -10.88 3.54 7.85
N GLY A 519 -11.62 4.62 8.09
CA GLY A 519 -12.97 4.80 7.62
C GLY A 519 -13.19 6.16 6.97
N GLU A 520 -14.43 6.37 6.52
CA GLU A 520 -14.84 7.64 5.90
C GLU A 520 -15.01 8.75 6.94
N ASN A 521 -14.89 10.00 6.50
CA ASN A 521 -15.29 11.18 7.27
C ASN A 521 -16.44 11.95 6.61
N GLY A 522 -17.52 11.25 6.28
CA GLY A 522 -18.74 11.80 5.66
C GLY A 522 -18.80 11.65 4.14
N GLY A 523 -17.66 11.38 3.51
CA GLY A 523 -17.43 11.33 2.06
C GLY A 523 -17.30 9.94 1.46
N GLN A 524 -16.36 9.76 0.53
CA GLN A 524 -15.93 8.45 -0.02
C GLN A 524 -14.41 8.31 -0.16
N THR A 525 -13.63 9.24 0.41
CA THR A 525 -12.18 9.34 0.26
C THR A 525 -11.42 8.04 0.52
N ALA A 526 -11.71 7.33 1.63
CA ALA A 526 -11.03 6.09 1.99
C ALA A 526 -11.39 4.96 1.02
N THR A 527 -12.65 4.89 0.59
CA THR A 527 -13.13 3.93 -0.41
C THR A 527 -12.48 4.17 -1.77
N GLN A 528 -12.45 5.43 -2.23
CA GLN A 528 -11.84 5.84 -3.50
C GLN A 528 -10.34 5.56 -3.55
N LEU A 529 -9.61 5.87 -2.47
CA LEU A 529 -8.19 5.52 -2.35
C LEU A 529 -7.95 4.02 -2.11
N GLY A 530 -9.01 3.24 -1.92
CA GLY A 530 -8.96 1.80 -1.63
C GLY A 530 -8.47 1.44 -0.23
N ILE A 531 -8.19 2.42 0.63
CA ILE A 531 -7.56 2.23 1.95
C ILE A 531 -8.59 2.10 3.09
N ARG A 532 -9.89 1.96 2.79
CA ARG A 532 -10.92 1.70 3.79
C ARG A 532 -10.72 0.29 4.37
N SER A 533 -10.61 0.18 5.70
CA SER A 533 -10.34 -1.11 6.35
C SER A 533 -11.57 -1.99 6.54
N PHE A 534 -12.78 -1.42 6.44
CA PHE A 534 -14.05 -2.15 6.53
C PHE A 534 -14.88 -1.92 5.27
N SER A 535 -15.02 -2.96 4.45
CA SER A 535 -15.72 -2.90 3.15
C SER A 535 -16.83 -3.94 3.06
N ARG A 536 -17.56 -3.94 1.94
CA ARG A 536 -18.58 -4.96 1.67
C ARG A 536 -17.98 -6.35 1.56
N ASP A 537 -16.72 -6.44 1.11
CA ASP A 537 -16.01 -7.72 0.91
C ASP A 537 -15.41 -8.29 2.20
N THR A 538 -15.44 -7.53 3.30
CA THR A 538 -14.97 -8.01 4.62
C THR A 538 -15.75 -9.27 5.00
N ARG A 539 -15.04 -10.37 5.26
CA ARG A 539 -15.68 -11.65 5.58
C ARG A 539 -16.22 -11.65 6.99
N LEU A 540 -17.39 -12.24 7.18
CA LEU A 540 -17.98 -12.37 8.51
C LEU A 540 -17.10 -13.16 9.46
N ALA A 541 -16.30 -14.12 8.98
CA ALA A 541 -15.36 -14.90 9.78
C ALA A 541 -14.16 -14.08 10.31
N GLU A 542 -13.81 -12.97 9.66
CA GLU A 542 -12.67 -12.12 10.04
C GLU A 542 -13.05 -11.11 11.14
N LEU A 543 -14.36 -10.89 11.35
CA LEU A 543 -14.88 -9.98 12.35
C LEU A 543 -14.56 -10.44 13.79
N ASN A 544 -14.58 -9.50 14.73
CA ASN A 544 -14.38 -9.75 16.16
C ASN A 544 -13.05 -10.45 16.49
N PHE A 545 -11.96 -10.00 15.86
CA PHE A 545 -10.62 -10.58 15.94
C PHE A 545 -10.58 -12.05 15.46
N GLY A 546 -11.25 -12.34 14.35
CA GLY A 546 -11.31 -13.68 13.74
C GLY A 546 -12.24 -14.67 14.44
N ARG A 547 -13.05 -14.25 15.43
CA ARG A 547 -14.11 -15.10 16.01
C ARG A 547 -15.31 -15.24 15.08
N GLY A 548 -15.45 -14.29 14.17
CA GLY A 548 -16.51 -14.18 13.22
C GLY A 548 -17.84 -13.71 13.82
N VAL A 549 -18.91 -13.96 13.07
CA VAL A 549 -20.30 -13.75 13.47
C VAL A 549 -20.99 -15.10 13.48
N THR A 550 -21.64 -15.46 14.59
CA THR A 550 -22.32 -16.73 14.75
C THR A 550 -23.67 -16.70 14.03
N ASP A 551 -23.85 -17.59 13.06
CA ASP A 551 -25.10 -17.87 12.34
C ASP A 551 -25.82 -19.06 12.99
N TYR A 552 -26.18 -18.92 14.26
CA TYR A 552 -26.86 -20.01 14.94
C TYR A 552 -28.30 -20.12 14.42
N GLN A 553 -28.60 -21.24 13.76
CA GLN A 553 -29.96 -21.69 13.43
C GLN A 553 -30.78 -21.90 14.70
N GLY A 554 -31.26 -20.80 15.28
CA GLY A 554 -32.01 -20.75 16.53
C GLY A 554 -33.34 -21.48 16.41
N ARG A 555 -33.80 -22.08 17.52
CA ARG A 555 -35.14 -22.69 17.63
C ARG A 555 -36.30 -21.67 17.53
N GLY A 556 -35.99 -20.38 17.32
CA GLY A 556 -36.92 -19.26 17.39
C GLY A 556 -37.28 -18.86 18.82
N GLY A 557 -37.98 -17.73 18.97
CA GLY A 557 -38.49 -17.21 20.24
C GLY A 557 -39.98 -17.50 20.39
N PHE A 558 -40.43 -17.78 21.62
CA PHE A 558 -41.85 -17.95 21.93
C PHE A 558 -42.43 -16.63 22.40
N ALA A 559 -43.47 -16.13 21.74
CA ALA A 559 -44.17 -14.93 22.20
C ALA A 559 -44.82 -15.20 23.56
N ALA A 560 -44.66 -14.28 24.50
CA ALA A 560 -45.21 -14.40 25.82
C ALA A 560 -45.78 -13.08 26.34
N ALA A 561 -46.82 -13.17 27.16
CA ALA A 561 -47.41 -12.06 27.90
C ALA A 561 -47.38 -12.42 29.40
N THR A 562 -46.82 -11.57 30.23
CA THR A 562 -46.85 -11.75 31.69
C THR A 562 -47.94 -10.91 32.31
N LEU A 563 -48.90 -11.55 32.97
CA LEU A 563 -49.91 -10.91 33.81
C LEU A 563 -49.51 -11.02 35.27
N ARG A 564 -49.43 -9.88 35.95
CA ARG A 564 -49.08 -9.81 37.36
C ARG A 564 -50.32 -9.53 38.21
N SER A 565 -50.45 -10.23 39.33
CA SER A 565 -51.56 -10.06 40.28
C SER A 565 -51.01 -9.82 41.68
N SER A 566 -51.79 -9.16 42.55
CA SER A 566 -51.32 -8.88 43.90
C SER A 566 -51.22 -10.15 44.77
N GLY A 567 -50.02 -10.46 45.29
CA GLY A 567 -49.78 -11.62 46.16
C GLY A 567 -48.76 -12.63 45.61
N PRO A 568 -48.48 -13.72 46.33
CA PRO A 568 -47.63 -14.80 45.83
C PRO A 568 -48.43 -15.83 45.00
N ASP A 569 -47.75 -16.57 44.13
CA ASP A 569 -48.28 -17.77 43.45
C ASP A 569 -49.49 -17.51 42.53
N ASN A 570 -49.57 -16.31 41.95
CA ASN A 570 -50.66 -15.86 41.07
C ASN A 570 -50.22 -15.17 39.76
N ASP A 571 -48.93 -14.85 39.59
CA ASP A 571 -48.42 -14.30 38.33
C ASP A 571 -48.40 -15.37 37.24
N LEU A 572 -48.93 -15.03 36.07
CA LEU A 572 -49.08 -15.93 34.93
C LEU A 572 -48.30 -15.44 33.72
N VAL A 573 -47.64 -16.37 33.04
CA VAL A 573 -47.06 -16.18 31.72
C VAL A 573 -47.90 -16.95 30.70
N ILE A 574 -48.52 -16.25 29.78
CA ILE A 574 -49.17 -16.84 28.62
C ILE A 574 -48.17 -16.88 27.48
N ARG A 575 -47.73 -18.08 27.08
CA ARG A 575 -46.63 -18.30 26.14
C ARG A 575 -47.10 -19.11 24.93
N ALA A 576 -46.67 -18.74 23.73
CA ALA A 576 -46.92 -19.51 22.53
C ALA A 576 -46.23 -20.89 22.60
N ARG A 577 -46.84 -21.92 22.01
CA ARG A 577 -46.28 -23.29 21.96
C ARG A 577 -45.31 -23.50 20.81
N THR A 578 -45.44 -22.71 19.75
CA THR A 578 -44.50 -22.66 18.62
C THR A 578 -43.76 -21.33 18.63
N ALA A 579 -42.50 -21.37 18.23
CA ALA A 579 -41.74 -20.15 18.02
C ALA A 579 -42.19 -19.48 16.73
N GLY A 580 -42.23 -18.15 16.72
CA GLY A 580 -42.65 -17.40 15.54
C GLY A 580 -43.11 -15.97 15.86
N ALA A 581 -42.85 -15.06 14.92
CA ALA A 581 -43.27 -13.67 15.02
C ALA A 581 -44.79 -13.50 14.90
N GLU A 582 -45.48 -14.46 14.26
CA GLU A 582 -46.93 -14.49 14.09
C GLU A 582 -47.71 -14.57 15.40
N TRP A 583 -47.04 -14.96 16.50
CA TRP A 583 -47.61 -15.07 17.85
C TRP A 583 -47.48 -13.79 18.68
N ASN A 584 -46.85 -12.74 18.16
CA ASN A 584 -46.77 -11.43 18.79
C ASN A 584 -48.08 -10.64 18.60
N ASP A 585 -48.25 -9.61 19.42
CA ASP A 585 -49.37 -8.65 19.38
C ASP A 585 -50.75 -9.24 19.72
N PHE A 586 -50.79 -10.41 20.38
CA PHE A 586 -52.05 -10.91 20.95
C PHE A 586 -52.34 -10.17 22.26
N LEU A 587 -53.44 -9.41 22.30
CA LEU A 587 -53.93 -8.79 23.53
C LEU A 587 -54.56 -9.87 24.41
N VAL A 588 -53.88 -10.20 25.51
CA VAL A 588 -54.40 -11.05 26.58
C VAL A 588 -55.08 -10.18 27.61
N ARG A 589 -56.38 -10.39 27.83
CA ARG A 589 -57.17 -9.59 28.77
C ARG A 589 -57.98 -10.46 29.73
N PHE A 590 -57.84 -10.18 31.01
CA PHE A 590 -58.59 -10.82 32.08
C PHE A 590 -59.82 -9.95 32.37
N VAL A 591 -61.01 -10.50 32.13
CA VAL A 591 -62.30 -9.80 32.27
C VAL A 591 -63.17 -10.48 33.32
N ASP A 592 -64.08 -9.74 33.94
CA ASP A 592 -65.07 -10.33 34.84
C ASP A 592 -66.07 -11.19 34.02
N SER A 593 -66.26 -12.45 34.40
CA SER A 593 -67.21 -13.35 33.77
C SER A 593 -68.67 -12.94 34.02
N GLY A 594 -68.94 -12.08 35.01
CA GLY A 594 -70.27 -11.66 35.42
C GLY A 594 -71.12 -12.76 36.07
N GLY A 595 -70.50 -13.91 36.40
CA GLY A 595 -71.13 -15.11 36.94
C GLY A 595 -70.54 -15.57 38.28
N GLY A 596 -71.08 -16.68 38.81
CA GLY A 596 -70.53 -17.34 40.00
C GLY A 596 -69.35 -18.27 39.67
N PRO A 597 -68.75 -18.93 40.69
CA PRO A 597 -67.65 -19.88 40.50
C PRO A 597 -68.00 -20.95 39.45
N GLY A 598 -67.10 -21.22 38.49
CA GLY A 598 -67.33 -22.13 37.37
C GLY A 598 -67.81 -21.47 36.07
N SER A 599 -67.96 -20.14 36.05
CA SER A 599 -68.28 -19.36 34.85
C SER A 599 -67.04 -18.92 34.04
N GLU A 600 -65.84 -19.28 34.50
CA GLU A 600 -64.58 -18.97 33.86
C GLU A 600 -64.46 -19.67 32.49
N HIS A 601 -64.02 -18.91 31.48
CA HIS A 601 -63.87 -19.40 30.11
C HIS A 601 -62.83 -18.58 29.35
N ILE A 602 -62.33 -19.12 28.24
CA ILE A 602 -61.41 -18.41 27.33
C ILE A 602 -62.09 -18.21 25.99
N ARG A 603 -62.00 -16.99 25.45
CA ARG A 603 -62.34 -16.69 24.05
C ARG A 603 -61.07 -16.31 23.30
N TYR A 604 -60.75 -17.08 22.26
CA TYR A 604 -59.60 -16.85 21.39
C TYR A 604 -60.09 -16.35 20.02
N ASP A 605 -59.64 -15.16 19.62
CA ASP A 605 -59.87 -14.64 18.27
C ASP A 605 -58.53 -14.45 17.55
N PRO A 606 -58.17 -15.35 16.61
CA PRO A 606 -56.92 -15.26 15.86
C PRO A 606 -56.90 -14.10 14.84
N THR A 607 -58.07 -13.61 14.41
CA THR A 607 -58.16 -12.51 13.42
C THR A 607 -58.03 -11.16 14.12
N ALA A 608 -58.71 -10.99 15.25
CA ALA A 608 -58.61 -9.80 16.08
C ALA A 608 -57.33 -9.78 16.95
N ARG A 609 -56.58 -10.89 17.00
CA ARG A 609 -55.42 -11.11 17.88
C ARG A 609 -55.75 -10.84 19.35
N THR A 610 -56.83 -11.44 19.85
CA THR A 610 -57.23 -11.27 21.26
C THR A 610 -57.44 -12.60 21.97
N ILE A 611 -56.96 -12.70 23.21
CA ILE A 611 -57.22 -13.79 24.15
C ILE A 611 -57.95 -13.19 25.36
N GLU A 612 -59.26 -13.38 25.43
CA GLU A 612 -60.06 -12.93 26.57
C GLU A 612 -60.24 -14.08 27.56
N VAL A 613 -59.73 -13.89 28.78
CA VAL A 613 -59.84 -14.85 29.88
C VAL A 613 -60.87 -14.31 30.85
N ALA A 614 -62.07 -14.89 30.85
CA ALA A 614 -63.11 -14.52 31.80
C ALA A 614 -62.82 -15.18 33.15
N ILE A 615 -62.66 -14.37 34.20
CA ILE A 615 -62.38 -14.77 35.57
C ILE A 615 -63.51 -14.31 36.50
N VAL A 616 -63.63 -14.94 37.67
CA VAL A 616 -64.48 -14.47 38.78
C VAL A 616 -63.58 -13.74 39.78
N PRO A 617 -63.64 -12.39 39.85
CA PRO A 617 -62.76 -11.61 40.71
C PRO A 617 -62.83 -12.05 42.19
N GLY A 618 -61.65 -12.24 42.80
CA GLY A 618 -61.55 -12.68 44.19
C GLY A 618 -61.80 -14.18 44.44
N ILE A 619 -62.04 -14.98 43.39
CA ILE A 619 -62.29 -16.42 43.50
C ILE A 619 -61.34 -17.24 42.61
N THR A 620 -61.16 -16.85 41.35
CA THR A 620 -60.36 -17.62 40.39
C THR A 620 -58.87 -17.58 40.74
N ARG A 621 -58.21 -18.75 40.77
CA ARG A 621 -56.77 -18.87 41.06
C ARG A 621 -55.95 -19.12 39.81
N ALA A 622 -54.64 -18.89 39.87
CA ALA A 622 -53.74 -19.10 38.74
C ALA A 622 -53.81 -20.53 38.17
N LYS A 623 -53.90 -21.56 39.02
CA LYS A 623 -54.08 -22.95 38.57
C LYS A 623 -55.37 -23.20 37.80
N ASP A 624 -56.42 -22.43 38.11
CA ASP A 624 -57.71 -22.57 37.45
C ASP A 624 -57.59 -22.04 36.01
N ILE A 625 -56.81 -20.96 35.80
CA ILE A 625 -56.46 -20.43 34.48
C ILE A 625 -55.54 -21.37 33.69
N ILE A 626 -54.51 -21.92 34.33
CA ILE A 626 -53.61 -22.90 33.68
C ILE A 626 -54.42 -24.08 33.16
N ARG A 627 -55.33 -24.62 33.99
CA ARG A 627 -56.23 -25.69 33.59
C ARG A 627 -57.15 -25.27 32.43
N LEU A 628 -57.68 -24.05 32.44
CA LEU A 628 -58.51 -23.52 31.35
C LEU A 628 -57.76 -23.52 30.00
N PHE A 629 -56.50 -23.08 29.97
CA PHE A 629 -55.66 -23.15 28.76
C PHE A 629 -55.44 -24.59 28.27
N ASP A 630 -55.32 -25.56 29.18
CA ASP A 630 -55.09 -26.95 28.82
C ASP A 630 -56.35 -27.68 28.33
N ILE A 631 -57.55 -27.23 28.73
CA ILE A 631 -58.83 -27.89 28.36
C ILE A 631 -59.57 -27.20 27.21
N THR A 632 -59.30 -25.92 26.91
CA THR A 632 -59.97 -25.19 25.82
C THR A 632 -59.32 -25.51 24.47
N PRO A 633 -59.97 -26.26 23.56
CA PRO A 633 -59.33 -26.78 22.35
C PRO A 633 -58.75 -25.70 21.43
N GLU A 634 -59.44 -24.57 21.31
CA GLU A 634 -59.10 -23.50 20.36
C GLU A 634 -57.82 -22.74 20.72
N ILE A 635 -57.46 -22.67 22.00
CA ILE A 635 -56.26 -21.98 22.50
C ILE A 635 -55.14 -22.96 22.84
N ARG A 636 -55.50 -24.19 23.27
CA ARG A 636 -54.57 -25.21 23.77
C ARG A 636 -53.45 -25.52 22.79
N ASP A 637 -53.74 -25.59 21.49
CA ASP A 637 -52.73 -25.97 20.49
C ASP A 637 -51.72 -24.85 20.21
N TYR A 638 -52.04 -23.61 20.60
CA TYR A 638 -51.26 -22.42 20.24
C TYR A 638 -50.60 -21.74 21.44
N PHE A 639 -51.26 -21.69 22.60
CA PHE A 639 -50.73 -21.05 23.81
C PHE A 639 -50.80 -21.98 25.01
N VAL A 640 -49.90 -21.74 25.96
CA VAL A 640 -49.85 -22.37 27.27
C VAL A 640 -49.80 -21.28 28.33
N ALA A 641 -50.45 -21.51 29.47
CA ALA A 641 -50.32 -20.67 30.65
C ALA A 641 -49.41 -21.37 31.65
N GLU A 642 -48.42 -20.65 32.18
CA GLU A 642 -47.44 -21.14 33.16
C GLU A 642 -47.32 -20.12 34.30
N LEU A 643 -46.89 -20.54 35.48
CA LEU A 643 -46.57 -19.59 36.56
C LEU A 643 -45.29 -18.82 36.22
N ALA A 644 -45.28 -17.51 36.45
CA ALA A 644 -44.05 -16.71 36.35
C ALA A 644 -43.12 -17.09 37.52
N GLY A 645 -41.90 -17.58 37.23
CA GLY A 645 -40.98 -18.10 38.26
C GLY A 645 -40.54 -17.06 39.30
N GLY A 646 -40.50 -17.48 40.58
CA GLY A 646 -40.07 -16.68 41.75
C GLY A 646 -40.16 -17.48 43.08
N GLU A 647 -39.62 -16.95 44.18
CA GLU A 647 -39.73 -17.58 45.51
C GLU A 647 -41.22 -17.71 45.92
N GLY A 648 -41.73 -18.94 45.97
CA GLY A 648 -43.11 -19.26 46.39
C GLY A 648 -44.10 -19.61 45.28
N ALA A 649 -43.70 -19.62 44.01
CA ALA A 649 -44.55 -20.08 42.89
C ALA A 649 -44.47 -21.60 42.70
N THR A 650 -45.23 -22.37 43.49
CA THR A 650 -45.15 -23.84 43.48
C THR A 650 -46.44 -24.56 43.09
N GLU A 651 -47.62 -23.95 43.29
CA GLU A 651 -48.91 -24.66 43.11
C GLU A 651 -50.02 -23.85 42.39
N GLY A 652 -49.81 -22.56 42.14
CA GLY A 652 -50.77 -21.66 41.49
C GLY A 652 -52.04 -21.41 42.30
N LEU A 653 -51.93 -21.37 43.63
CA LEU A 653 -53.06 -21.22 44.54
C LEU A 653 -53.49 -19.76 44.78
N GLY A 654 -52.67 -18.79 44.38
CA GLY A 654 -52.98 -17.37 44.52
C GLY A 654 -54.12 -16.91 43.61
N LEU A 655 -54.87 -15.89 44.05
CA LEU A 655 -55.98 -15.30 43.30
C LEU A 655 -55.47 -14.42 42.17
N VAL A 656 -56.11 -14.50 41.00
CA VAL A 656 -55.76 -13.66 39.84
C VAL A 656 -56.69 -12.45 39.75
N GLU A 657 -56.13 -11.32 39.34
CA GLU A 657 -56.83 -10.05 39.19
C GLU A 657 -57.14 -9.76 37.72
N LEU A 658 -58.02 -8.77 37.48
CA LEU A 658 -58.25 -8.22 36.15
C LEU A 658 -56.97 -7.51 35.68
N GLY A 659 -56.67 -7.62 34.40
CA GLY A 659 -55.48 -7.04 33.81
C GLY A 659 -55.38 -7.33 32.33
N GLU A 660 -54.45 -6.65 31.68
CA GLU A 660 -54.16 -6.88 30.26
C GLU A 660 -52.66 -6.85 30.01
N ALA A 661 -52.23 -7.67 29.05
CA ALA A 661 -50.86 -7.74 28.59
C ALA A 661 -50.87 -8.15 27.11
N VAL A 662 -49.84 -7.77 26.38
CA VAL A 662 -49.69 -8.13 24.96
C VAL A 662 -48.56 -9.15 24.83
N THR A 663 -48.75 -10.17 23.99
CA THR A 663 -47.68 -11.14 23.72
C THR A 663 -46.54 -10.48 22.93
N ALA A 664 -45.31 -10.69 23.40
CA ALA A 664 -44.10 -10.18 22.76
C ALA A 664 -42.95 -11.19 22.88
N GLY A 665 -41.87 -11.00 22.11
CA GLY A 665 -40.68 -11.86 22.17
C GLY A 665 -40.72 -13.12 21.31
N GLY A 666 -41.76 -13.30 20.49
CA GLY A 666 -41.80 -14.36 19.47
C GLY A 666 -40.87 -14.01 18.31
N PHE A 667 -40.01 -14.94 17.89
CA PHE A 667 -39.10 -14.80 16.74
C PHE A 667 -39.18 -16.03 15.85
N ALA A 668 -39.13 -15.86 14.53
CA ALA A 668 -39.06 -16.96 13.58
C ALA A 668 -37.80 -17.82 13.84
N PRO A 669 -37.89 -19.15 13.66
CA PRO A 669 -36.71 -20.01 13.64
C PRO A 669 -35.69 -19.51 12.60
N GLY A 670 -34.43 -19.42 12.99
CA GLY A 670 -33.35 -18.93 12.13
C GLY A 670 -33.14 -17.41 12.07
N ALA A 671 -34.03 -16.57 12.64
CA ALA A 671 -33.77 -15.13 12.69
C ALA A 671 -32.87 -14.74 13.86
N GLU A 672 -31.73 -14.09 13.59
CA GLU A 672 -30.79 -13.68 14.64
C GLU A 672 -31.11 -12.33 15.29
N PHE A 673 -31.79 -11.43 14.57
CA PHE A 673 -32.24 -10.15 15.11
C PHE A 673 -33.43 -9.57 14.32
N ARG A 674 -34.07 -8.55 14.89
CA ARG A 674 -35.18 -7.82 14.28
C ARG A 674 -34.81 -6.37 14.11
N ILE A 675 -35.24 -5.79 12.99
CA ILE A 675 -35.21 -4.34 12.74
C ILE A 675 -36.64 -3.82 12.82
N ILE A 676 -36.83 -2.73 13.56
CA ILE A 676 -38.10 -2.01 13.71
C ILE A 676 -37.89 -0.62 13.11
N ARG A 677 -38.60 -0.34 12.03
CA ARG A 677 -38.58 0.94 11.32
C ARG A 677 -39.24 2.05 12.14
N ALA A 678 -38.91 3.29 11.82
CA ALA A 678 -39.46 4.51 12.41
C ALA A 678 -40.98 4.66 12.22
N ASP A 679 -41.56 3.97 11.22
CA ASP A 679 -43.01 3.88 10.99
C ASP A 679 -43.67 2.66 11.67
N GLY A 680 -42.91 1.91 12.47
CA GLY A 680 -43.37 0.75 13.23
C GLY A 680 -43.36 -0.58 12.45
N VAL A 681 -43.01 -0.58 11.16
CA VAL A 681 -42.85 -1.82 10.41
C VAL A 681 -41.67 -2.61 10.96
N MET A 682 -41.90 -3.86 11.35
CA MET A 682 -40.86 -4.75 11.88
C MET A 682 -40.58 -5.90 10.93
N PHE A 683 -39.31 -6.28 10.84
CA PHE A 683 -38.89 -7.45 10.07
C PHE A 683 -37.69 -8.13 10.71
N GLU A 684 -37.61 -9.45 10.52
CA GLU A 684 -36.60 -10.30 11.13
C GLU A 684 -35.52 -10.63 10.11
N VAL A 685 -34.27 -10.55 10.53
CA VAL A 685 -33.11 -10.75 9.68
C VAL A 685 -32.48 -12.10 10.04
N ASP A 686 -32.56 -13.01 9.08
CA ASP A 686 -31.82 -14.27 9.06
C ASP A 686 -30.54 -14.05 8.24
N ILE A 687 -29.37 -14.21 8.85
CA ILE A 687 -28.06 -14.06 8.20
C ILE A 687 -27.48 -15.39 7.71
N THR A 688 -28.21 -16.50 7.81
CA THR A 688 -27.79 -17.81 7.31
C THR A 688 -27.33 -17.72 5.86
N GLY A 689 -26.13 -18.27 5.61
CA GLY A 689 -25.51 -18.31 4.28
C GLY A 689 -24.81 -17.03 3.85
N CYS A 690 -24.84 -15.96 4.66
CA CYS A 690 -24.02 -14.78 4.43
C CYS A 690 -22.55 -15.10 4.71
N GLN A 691 -21.64 -14.69 3.82
CA GLN A 691 -20.20 -14.88 4.00
C GLN A 691 -19.48 -13.55 4.24
N THR A 692 -20.05 -12.46 3.75
CA THR A 692 -19.47 -11.11 3.79
C THR A 692 -20.42 -10.12 4.45
N VAL A 693 -19.87 -8.96 4.84
CA VAL A 693 -20.67 -7.81 5.28
C VAL A 693 -21.65 -7.39 4.18
N GLY A 694 -21.22 -7.42 2.91
CA GLY A 694 -22.06 -7.14 1.75
C GLY A 694 -23.32 -8.01 1.70
N ASP A 695 -23.19 -9.32 1.94
CA ASP A 695 -24.33 -10.24 1.98
C ASP A 695 -25.34 -9.85 3.07
N VAL A 696 -24.86 -9.41 4.25
CA VAL A 696 -25.73 -8.97 5.35
C VAL A 696 -26.44 -7.66 4.99
N LEU A 697 -25.73 -6.69 4.40
CA LEU A 697 -26.33 -5.45 3.92
C LEU A 697 -27.42 -5.72 2.88
N ASP A 698 -27.13 -6.59 1.91
CA ASP A 698 -28.08 -6.96 0.86
C ASP A 698 -29.26 -7.75 1.42
N ARG A 699 -29.03 -8.60 2.44
CA ARG A 699 -30.10 -9.32 3.15
C ARG A 699 -31.08 -8.35 3.82
N ILE A 700 -30.58 -7.31 4.47
CA ILE A 700 -31.41 -6.28 5.12
C ILE A 700 -32.13 -5.43 4.07
N ASN A 701 -31.39 -4.93 3.08
CA ASN A 701 -31.93 -4.05 2.05
C ASN A 701 -33.00 -4.76 1.22
N ASN A 702 -32.74 -5.99 0.76
CA ASN A 702 -33.65 -6.73 -0.10
C ASN A 702 -34.71 -7.52 0.67
N HIS A 703 -34.82 -7.35 2.00
CA HIS A 703 -35.82 -8.06 2.79
C HIS A 703 -37.24 -7.67 2.31
N PRO A 704 -38.13 -8.65 1.98
CA PRO A 704 -39.44 -8.34 1.39
C PRO A 704 -40.28 -7.38 2.22
N THR A 705 -40.29 -7.53 3.55
CA THR A 705 -41.00 -6.64 4.47
C THR A 705 -40.36 -5.25 4.57
N ASN A 706 -39.04 -5.13 4.36
CA ASN A 706 -38.39 -3.82 4.32
C ASN A 706 -38.83 -3.06 3.06
N GLN A 707 -38.95 -3.76 1.93
CA GLN A 707 -39.40 -3.21 0.65
C GLN A 707 -40.92 -2.99 0.57
N ALA A 708 -41.70 -3.60 1.47
CA ALA A 708 -43.16 -3.54 1.46
C ALA A 708 -43.70 -2.34 2.26
N GLY A 709 -44.12 -1.29 1.56
CA GLY A 709 -44.82 -0.15 2.16
C GLY A 709 -43.91 0.86 2.88
N GLY A 710 -44.22 2.15 2.73
CA GLY A 710 -43.42 3.25 3.27
C GLY A 710 -42.05 3.39 2.61
N VAL A 711 -41.11 4.07 3.27
CA VAL A 711 -39.72 4.23 2.82
C VAL A 711 -38.85 3.18 3.52
N PRO A 712 -38.16 2.28 2.79
CA PRO A 712 -37.35 1.22 3.40
C PRO A 712 -36.20 1.79 4.23
N VAL A 713 -35.78 1.03 5.25
CA VAL A 713 -34.49 1.25 5.91
C VAL A 713 -33.38 0.87 4.95
N VAL A 714 -32.36 1.72 4.87
CA VAL A 714 -31.17 1.48 4.07
C VAL A 714 -30.03 1.05 4.99
N ALA A 715 -29.58 -0.19 4.82
CA ALA A 715 -28.34 -0.70 5.39
C ALA A 715 -27.18 -0.40 4.45
N ARG A 716 -26.12 0.22 4.96
CA ARG A 716 -24.91 0.57 4.21
C ARG A 716 -23.68 0.59 5.11
N LEU A 717 -22.51 0.80 4.53
CA LEU A 717 -21.31 1.08 5.32
C LEU A 717 -21.42 2.49 5.93
N ALA A 718 -20.92 2.66 7.15
CA ALA A 718 -20.98 3.93 7.87
C ALA A 718 -20.30 5.07 7.11
N ARG A 719 -20.96 6.24 7.07
CA ARG A 719 -20.36 7.47 6.51
C ARG A 719 -19.26 8.03 7.36
N TYR A 720 -19.27 7.77 8.66
CA TYR A 720 -18.26 8.26 9.58
C TYR A 720 -17.63 7.08 10.29
N GLY A 721 -16.32 6.89 10.10
CA GLY A 721 -15.59 5.74 10.57
C GLY A 721 -15.97 4.48 9.79
N ASN A 722 -16.11 3.38 10.52
CA ASN A 722 -16.36 2.04 10.00
C ASN A 722 -17.54 1.37 10.70
N GLY A 723 -17.94 0.21 10.19
CA GLY A 723 -19.10 -0.54 10.65
C GLY A 723 -20.30 -0.39 9.72
N ILE A 724 -21.41 -0.98 10.15
CA ILE A 724 -22.69 -0.98 9.43
C ILE A 724 -23.55 0.18 9.94
N GLU A 725 -24.15 0.92 9.03
CA GLU A 725 -25.07 2.01 9.32
C GLU A 725 -26.45 1.70 8.74
N LEU A 726 -27.47 1.86 9.57
CA LEU A 726 -28.87 1.72 9.19
C LEU A 726 -29.51 3.11 9.21
N VAL A 727 -30.10 3.52 8.09
CA VAL A 727 -30.75 4.82 7.93
C VAL A 727 -32.23 4.63 7.62
N ASP A 728 -33.08 5.26 8.42
CA ASP A 728 -34.53 5.30 8.23
C ASP A 728 -35.03 6.72 8.02
N THR A 729 -35.81 6.94 6.97
CA THR A 729 -36.49 8.21 6.67
C THR A 729 -38.01 8.07 6.61
N GLY A 730 -38.56 6.91 6.96
CA GLY A 730 -39.95 6.52 6.71
C GLY A 730 -40.96 7.01 7.75
N GLY A 731 -40.52 7.54 8.90
CA GLY A 731 -41.42 7.96 9.97
C GLY A 731 -40.78 8.85 11.03
N PRO A 732 -41.59 9.37 11.98
CA PRO A 732 -41.13 10.25 13.06
C PRO A 732 -40.54 9.50 14.27
N GLY A 733 -40.68 8.16 14.32
CA GLY A 733 -40.08 7.33 15.36
C GLY A 733 -38.59 7.10 15.15
N ASN A 734 -37.98 6.37 16.06
CA ASN A 734 -36.59 5.92 15.92
C ASN A 734 -36.55 4.48 15.42
N LEU A 735 -35.61 4.22 14.53
CA LEU A 735 -35.17 2.89 14.14
C LEU A 735 -34.69 2.13 15.39
N ARG A 736 -35.08 0.88 15.55
CA ARG A 736 -34.57 0.00 16.62
C ARG A 736 -34.08 -1.33 16.07
N VAL A 737 -33.02 -1.88 16.65
CA VAL A 737 -32.52 -3.23 16.39
C VAL A 737 -32.61 -4.02 17.67
N VAL A 738 -33.25 -5.19 17.63
CA VAL A 738 -33.48 -6.05 18.80
C VAL A 738 -32.88 -7.43 18.53
N ALA A 739 -31.97 -7.90 19.38
CA ALA A 739 -31.39 -9.23 19.28
C ALA A 739 -32.45 -10.30 19.58
N SER A 740 -32.42 -11.39 18.83
CA SER A 740 -33.19 -12.57 19.17
C SER A 740 -32.66 -13.21 20.47
N PRO A 741 -33.52 -13.80 21.32
CA PRO A 741 -33.08 -14.43 22.56
C PRO A 741 -32.00 -15.50 22.33
N GLY A 742 -30.86 -15.34 23.02
CA GLY A 742 -29.73 -16.25 22.92
C GLY A 742 -28.86 -16.09 21.65
N GLN A 743 -29.16 -15.10 20.80
CA GLN A 743 -28.39 -14.80 19.60
C GLN A 743 -27.42 -13.64 19.84
N LEU A 744 -26.22 -13.75 19.26
CA LEU A 744 -25.16 -12.75 19.39
C LEU A 744 -24.86 -12.00 18.10
N ALA A 745 -25.49 -12.38 16.98
CA ALA A 745 -25.12 -11.87 15.66
C ALA A 745 -25.21 -10.34 15.57
N ALA A 746 -26.28 -9.71 16.05
CA ALA A 746 -26.41 -8.25 16.02
C ALA A 746 -25.34 -7.53 16.86
N ILE A 747 -24.90 -8.12 17.98
CA ILE A 747 -23.81 -7.58 18.81
C ILE A 747 -22.46 -7.75 18.10
N GLN A 748 -22.24 -8.93 17.50
CA GLN A 748 -21.05 -9.29 16.74
C GLN A 748 -20.93 -8.52 15.41
N LEU A 749 -22.05 -8.07 14.85
CA LEU A 749 -22.14 -7.14 13.72
C LEU A 749 -22.01 -5.68 14.15
N GLY A 750 -21.89 -5.41 15.45
CA GLY A 750 -21.71 -4.07 16.00
C GLY A 750 -22.98 -3.22 16.04
N LEU A 751 -24.13 -3.76 15.60
CA LEU A 751 -25.42 -3.07 15.59
C LEU A 751 -26.01 -2.88 16.99
N ILE A 752 -25.65 -3.75 17.94
CA ILE A 752 -26.06 -3.66 19.34
C ILE A 752 -24.81 -3.58 20.24
N PRO A 753 -24.80 -2.70 21.27
CA PRO A 753 -23.73 -2.66 22.26
C PRO A 753 -23.55 -4.01 22.99
N PRO A 754 -22.34 -4.31 23.52
CA PRO A 754 -22.17 -5.48 24.40
C PRO A 754 -23.14 -5.40 25.58
N GLU A 755 -23.62 -6.56 26.04
CA GLU A 755 -24.49 -6.69 27.22
C GLU A 755 -25.89 -6.05 27.07
N ALA A 756 -26.18 -5.42 25.93
CA ALA A 756 -27.51 -4.94 25.57
C ALA A 756 -28.25 -5.96 24.70
N THR A 757 -29.59 -5.94 24.78
CA THR A 757 -30.47 -6.77 23.92
C THR A 757 -31.09 -5.97 22.78
N GLU A 758 -30.96 -4.64 22.80
CA GLU A 758 -31.45 -3.76 21.76
C GLU A 758 -30.62 -2.49 21.64
N ALA A 759 -30.74 -1.83 20.50
CA ALA A 759 -30.16 -0.52 20.21
C ALA A 759 -31.18 0.34 19.46
N GLU A 760 -31.12 1.65 19.68
CA GLU A 760 -32.02 2.63 19.08
C GLU A 760 -31.20 3.67 18.29
N GLY A 761 -31.69 4.03 17.11
CA GLY A 761 -31.10 5.06 16.27
C GLY A 761 -31.32 6.45 16.84
N THR A 762 -30.45 7.37 16.44
CA THR A 762 -30.54 8.79 16.80
C THR A 762 -30.98 9.60 15.59
N ILE A 763 -31.78 10.65 15.81
CA ILE A 763 -32.18 11.55 14.73
C ILE A 763 -31.01 12.45 14.32
N VAL A 764 -30.55 12.32 13.08
CA VAL A 764 -29.53 13.15 12.43
C VAL A 764 -30.13 13.69 11.14
N ASP A 765 -30.18 15.02 10.99
CA ASP A 765 -30.76 15.70 9.82
C ASP A 765 -32.18 15.23 9.43
N GLY A 766 -33.00 14.90 10.43
CA GLY A 766 -34.37 14.41 10.23
C GLY A 766 -34.48 12.94 9.81
N GLN A 767 -33.37 12.20 9.82
CA GLN A 767 -33.30 10.77 9.56
C GLN A 767 -32.96 10.03 10.86
N SER A 768 -33.60 8.89 11.13
CA SER A 768 -33.17 8.03 12.23
C SER A 768 -31.99 7.17 11.77
N VAL A 769 -30.81 7.42 12.35
CA VAL A 769 -29.56 6.75 11.99
C VAL A 769 -29.06 5.92 13.17
N LEU A 770 -28.79 4.64 12.92
CA LEU A 770 -28.09 3.76 13.86
C LEU A 770 -26.75 3.37 13.22
N THR A 771 -25.66 3.86 13.80
CA THR A 771 -24.30 3.53 13.37
C THR A 771 -23.73 2.47 14.30
N GLY A 772 -23.41 1.30 13.73
CA GLY A 772 -22.78 0.21 14.44
C GLY A 772 -21.33 0.53 14.84
N ARG A 773 -20.85 -0.17 15.85
CA ARG A 773 -19.45 -0.11 16.30
C ARG A 773 -18.50 -0.69 15.24
N GLU A 774 -17.25 -0.21 15.24
CA GLU A 774 -16.10 -0.90 14.64
C GLU A 774 -15.85 -2.27 15.30
N ILE A 775 -15.97 -3.34 14.51
CA ILE A 775 -15.88 -4.75 14.92
C ILE A 775 -14.78 -5.52 14.17
N ALA A 776 -14.11 -4.89 13.20
CA ALA A 776 -12.99 -5.44 12.46
C ALA A 776 -11.73 -4.57 12.59
N PRO A 777 -11.31 -4.20 13.82
CA PRO A 777 -10.07 -3.46 13.97
C PRO A 777 -8.90 -4.35 13.53
N LEU A 778 -8.01 -3.77 12.74
CA LEU A 778 -6.70 -4.33 12.45
C LEU A 778 -5.77 -4.02 13.62
N GLU A 779 -4.65 -4.72 13.69
CA GLU A 779 -3.60 -4.42 14.67
C GLU A 779 -2.23 -4.82 14.15
N ALA A 780 -1.19 -4.29 14.79
CA ALA A 780 0.15 -4.83 14.60
C ALA A 780 0.24 -6.20 15.28
N GLU A 781 0.13 -7.29 14.52
CA GLU A 781 0.49 -8.61 15.03
C GLU A 781 1.99 -8.55 15.35
N GLY A 782 2.40 -8.55 16.62
CA GLY A 782 3.79 -8.31 17.01
C GLY A 782 4.03 -8.66 18.48
N LEU A 783 5.30 -8.75 18.88
CA LEU A 783 5.73 -9.12 20.24
C LEU A 783 5.17 -8.16 21.30
N PHE A 784 5.29 -6.85 21.05
CA PHE A 784 4.76 -5.84 21.95
C PHE A 784 3.24 -5.92 22.06
N THR A 785 2.54 -6.10 20.93
CA THR A 785 1.09 -6.27 20.94
C THR A 785 0.69 -7.49 21.74
N ALA A 786 1.37 -8.63 21.58
CA ALA A 786 1.08 -9.84 22.32
C ALA A 786 1.18 -9.64 23.84
N LEU A 787 2.24 -8.96 24.32
CA LEU A 787 2.41 -8.66 25.74
C LEU A 787 1.39 -7.63 26.27
N ILE A 788 1.09 -6.58 25.51
CA ILE A 788 0.07 -5.59 25.89
C ILE A 788 -1.31 -6.24 25.96
N ARG A 789 -1.67 -7.06 24.97
CA ARG A 789 -2.94 -7.80 24.95
C ARG A 789 -3.03 -8.78 26.10
N LEU A 790 -1.94 -9.50 26.40
CA LEU A 790 -1.87 -10.38 27.56
C LEU A 790 -2.10 -9.62 28.86
N GLN A 791 -1.41 -8.49 29.07
CA GLN A 791 -1.57 -7.66 30.25
C GLN A 791 -3.03 -7.17 30.40
N HIS A 792 -3.61 -6.61 29.33
CA HIS A 792 -5.00 -6.13 29.34
C HIS A 792 -5.99 -7.26 29.64
N ALA A 793 -5.83 -8.42 29.00
CA ALA A 793 -6.69 -9.58 29.23
C ALA A 793 -6.63 -10.06 30.69
N LEU A 794 -5.43 -10.08 31.30
CA LEU A 794 -5.25 -10.43 32.70
C LEU A 794 -5.90 -9.43 33.67
N LEU A 795 -5.83 -8.13 33.38
CA LEU A 795 -6.47 -7.09 34.19
C LEU A 795 -8.01 -7.14 34.11
N GLN A 796 -8.53 -7.51 32.94
CA GLN A 796 -9.97 -7.59 32.65
C GLN A 796 -10.59 -8.95 32.96
N ASP A 797 -9.79 -9.93 33.41
CA ASP A 797 -10.25 -11.31 33.64
C ASP A 797 -10.73 -12.03 32.35
N ASP A 798 -10.25 -11.60 31.18
CA ASP A 798 -10.58 -12.17 29.86
C ASP A 798 -9.68 -13.38 29.54
N VAL A 799 -10.12 -14.58 29.91
CA VAL A 799 -9.39 -15.83 29.64
C VAL A 799 -9.17 -16.06 28.14
N ALA A 800 -10.17 -15.76 27.31
CA ALA A 800 -10.04 -15.93 25.86
C ALA A 800 -9.02 -14.93 25.29
N GLY A 801 -8.91 -13.74 25.86
CA GLY A 801 -7.87 -12.76 25.55
C GLY A 801 -6.47 -13.25 25.89
N VAL A 802 -6.31 -13.93 27.03
CA VAL A 802 -5.04 -14.55 27.42
C VAL A 802 -4.62 -15.62 26.41
N GLU A 803 -5.54 -16.50 26.01
CA GLU A 803 -5.27 -17.56 25.01
C GLU A 803 -4.84 -16.97 23.66
N ARG A 804 -5.55 -15.95 23.15
CA ARG A 804 -5.14 -15.25 21.91
C ARG A 804 -3.76 -14.61 22.00
N ALA A 805 -3.45 -14.03 23.14
CA ALA A 805 -2.13 -13.44 23.36
C ALA A 805 -1.03 -14.51 23.37
N ILE A 806 -1.28 -15.68 23.96
CA ILE A 806 -0.36 -16.83 23.90
C ILE A 806 -0.13 -17.28 22.45
N ASP A 807 -1.18 -17.39 21.64
CA ASP A 807 -1.05 -17.76 20.24
C ASP A 807 -0.21 -16.75 19.45
N LEU A 808 -0.37 -15.45 19.73
CA LEU A 808 0.49 -14.40 19.17
C LEU A 808 1.95 -14.55 19.63
N LEU A 809 2.20 -14.81 20.91
CA LEU A 809 3.55 -15.05 21.44
C LEU A 809 4.20 -16.27 20.77
N ASP A 810 3.45 -17.34 20.50
CA ASP A 810 3.93 -18.57 19.87
C ASP A 810 4.30 -18.33 18.40
N ARG A 811 3.44 -17.65 17.64
CA ARG A 811 3.74 -17.27 16.24
C ARG A 811 5.00 -16.42 16.14
N TYR A 812 5.15 -15.42 17.02
CA TYR A 812 6.32 -14.55 17.00
C TYR A 812 7.58 -15.18 17.59
N SER A 813 7.45 -16.18 18.47
CA SER A 813 8.59 -16.99 18.91
C SER A 813 9.17 -17.81 17.75
N LEU A 814 8.32 -18.36 16.87
CA LEU A 814 8.76 -19.03 15.65
C LEU A 814 9.45 -18.06 14.69
N ARG A 815 8.89 -16.86 14.49
CA ARG A 815 9.51 -15.81 13.65
C ARG A 815 10.89 -15.40 14.18
N LEU A 816 11.02 -15.19 15.49
CA LEU A 816 12.30 -14.87 16.13
C LEU A 816 13.35 -15.97 15.90
N ASN A 817 12.96 -17.24 16.02
CA ASN A 817 13.85 -18.36 15.74
C ASN A 817 14.32 -18.39 14.28
N TYR A 818 13.44 -18.04 13.34
CA TYR A 818 13.81 -17.91 11.93
C TYR A 818 14.84 -16.79 11.72
N VAL A 819 14.60 -15.59 12.26
CA VAL A 819 15.52 -14.45 12.16
C VAL A 819 16.89 -14.78 12.78
N ARG A 820 16.91 -15.48 13.93
CA ARG A 820 18.17 -15.94 14.55
C ARG A 820 18.92 -16.96 13.69
N ALA A 821 18.20 -17.91 13.08
CA ALA A 821 18.80 -18.89 12.19
C ALA A 821 19.41 -18.21 10.95
N GLU A 822 18.71 -17.23 10.37
CA GLU A 822 19.21 -16.45 9.24
C GLU A 822 20.43 -15.61 9.63
N LEU A 823 20.38 -14.92 10.78
CA LEU A 823 21.51 -14.17 11.31
C LEU A 823 22.75 -15.06 11.52
N GLY A 824 22.56 -16.27 12.06
CA GLY A 824 23.62 -17.25 12.23
C GLY A 824 24.22 -17.72 10.89
N ALA A 825 23.38 -17.95 9.88
CA ALA A 825 23.84 -18.28 8.53
C ALA A 825 24.63 -17.12 7.89
N ARG A 826 24.20 -15.87 8.08
CA ARG A 826 24.93 -14.66 7.64
C ARG A 826 26.28 -14.57 8.35
N GLN A 827 26.33 -14.73 9.67
CA GLN A 827 27.59 -14.73 10.44
C GLN A 827 28.57 -15.80 9.95
N GLN A 828 28.11 -17.04 9.74
CA GLN A 828 28.94 -18.12 9.21
C GLN A 828 29.47 -17.80 7.81
N SER A 829 28.64 -17.21 6.95
CA SER A 829 29.04 -16.80 5.61
C SER A 829 30.11 -15.71 5.65
N LEU A 830 29.99 -14.73 6.55
CA LEU A 830 31.00 -13.71 6.75
C LEU A 830 32.31 -14.27 7.31
N GLU A 831 32.27 -15.27 8.20
CA GLU A 831 33.49 -15.92 8.70
C GLU A 831 34.23 -16.66 7.59
N VAL A 832 33.52 -17.39 6.72
CA VAL A 832 34.15 -18.01 5.53
C VAL A 832 34.75 -16.98 4.59
N LEU A 833 34.07 -15.85 4.37
CA LEU A 833 34.61 -14.74 3.57
C LEU A 833 35.84 -14.12 4.22
N LYS A 834 35.88 -14.02 5.55
CA LYS A 834 37.03 -13.50 6.30
C LYS A 834 38.26 -14.36 6.08
N ASP A 835 38.14 -15.66 6.31
CA ASP A 835 39.23 -16.62 6.17
C ASP A 835 39.79 -16.62 4.74
N ARG A 836 38.88 -16.52 3.75
CA ARG A 836 39.24 -16.40 2.34
C ARG A 836 39.98 -15.09 2.06
N LEU A 837 39.48 -13.95 2.52
CA LEU A 837 40.12 -12.65 2.31
C LEU A 837 41.49 -12.58 2.98
N GLU A 838 41.65 -13.16 4.17
CA GLU A 838 42.94 -13.26 4.85
C GLU A 838 43.95 -14.08 4.02
N THR A 839 43.49 -15.18 3.43
CA THR A 839 44.31 -16.00 2.52
C THR A 839 44.69 -15.23 1.25
N GLU A 840 43.72 -14.60 0.58
CA GLU A 840 43.96 -13.79 -0.63
C GLU A 840 44.91 -12.62 -0.34
N MET A 841 44.82 -11.99 0.83
CA MET A 841 45.73 -10.92 1.24
C MET A 841 47.17 -11.41 1.43
N ILE A 842 47.36 -12.62 2.00
CA ILE A 842 48.69 -13.23 2.13
C ILE A 842 49.28 -13.48 0.74
N ASP A 843 48.50 -14.05 -0.17
CA ASP A 843 48.93 -14.33 -1.55
C ASP A 843 49.28 -13.05 -2.31
N LEU A 844 48.42 -12.03 -2.25
CA LEU A 844 48.66 -10.73 -2.90
C LEU A 844 49.91 -10.04 -2.36
N ARG A 845 50.16 -10.11 -1.05
CA ARG A 845 51.39 -9.59 -0.44
C ARG A 845 52.62 -10.39 -0.88
N GLY A 846 52.50 -11.70 -1.02
CA GLY A 846 53.55 -12.55 -1.59
C GLY A 846 53.90 -12.17 -3.03
N VAL A 847 52.89 -11.97 -3.89
CA VAL A 847 53.08 -11.51 -5.27
C VAL A 847 53.67 -10.10 -5.32
N LEU A 848 53.20 -9.19 -4.46
CA LEU A 848 53.76 -7.84 -4.33
C LEU A 848 55.25 -7.89 -3.95
N ALA A 849 55.62 -8.73 -2.99
CA ALA A 849 57.00 -8.94 -2.57
C ALA A 849 57.86 -9.47 -3.73
N GLN A 850 57.38 -10.45 -4.51
CA GLN A 850 58.10 -10.97 -5.67
C GLN A 850 58.33 -9.91 -6.77
N GLU A 851 57.39 -8.99 -6.97
CA GLU A 851 57.52 -7.92 -7.97
C GLU A 851 58.38 -6.73 -7.48
N TYR A 852 58.41 -6.47 -6.17
CA TYR A 852 58.98 -5.24 -5.61
C TYR A 852 60.26 -5.43 -4.77
N GLU A 853 60.43 -6.57 -4.10
CA GLU A 853 61.60 -6.86 -3.27
C GLU A 853 62.77 -7.39 -4.09
N ILE A 854 63.98 -7.22 -3.55
CA ILE A 854 65.20 -7.75 -4.18
C ILE A 854 65.45 -9.22 -3.82
N ASP A 855 65.97 -9.97 -4.77
CA ASP A 855 66.68 -11.22 -4.46
C ASP A 855 68.08 -10.85 -3.93
N LEU A 856 68.24 -10.90 -2.61
CA LEU A 856 69.50 -10.59 -1.93
C LEU A 856 70.69 -11.38 -2.49
N SER A 857 70.48 -12.64 -2.90
CA SER A 857 71.55 -13.48 -3.42
C SER A 857 72.06 -12.96 -4.77
N GLN A 858 71.13 -12.59 -5.66
CA GLN A 858 71.45 -12.02 -6.97
C GLN A 858 72.04 -10.61 -6.83
N VAL A 859 71.45 -9.76 -5.98
CA VAL A 859 71.89 -8.38 -5.79
C VAL A 859 73.27 -8.30 -5.13
N VAL A 860 73.57 -9.15 -4.14
CA VAL A 860 74.92 -9.24 -3.54
C VAL A 860 75.93 -9.73 -4.56
N SER A 861 75.58 -10.73 -5.38
CA SER A 861 76.44 -11.22 -6.47
C SER A 861 76.73 -10.11 -7.50
N GLU A 862 75.71 -9.35 -7.89
CA GLU A 862 75.88 -8.20 -8.79
C GLU A 862 76.69 -7.08 -8.13
N LEU A 863 76.48 -6.78 -6.84
CA LEU A 863 77.26 -5.78 -6.11
C LEU A 863 78.76 -6.11 -6.16
N VAL A 864 79.12 -7.34 -5.81
CA VAL A 864 80.52 -7.81 -5.84
C VAL A 864 81.07 -7.74 -7.27
N GLY A 865 80.30 -8.19 -8.26
CA GLY A 865 80.69 -8.11 -9.67
C GLY A 865 80.93 -6.67 -10.14
N ARG A 866 80.09 -5.71 -9.73
CA ARG A 866 80.22 -4.29 -10.06
C ARG A 866 81.40 -3.64 -9.35
N GLN A 867 81.68 -4.02 -8.10
CA GLN A 867 82.89 -3.57 -7.38
C GLN A 867 84.16 -4.03 -8.10
N ILE A 868 84.24 -5.30 -8.49
CA ILE A 868 85.36 -5.85 -9.24
C ILE A 868 85.50 -5.15 -10.60
N ALA A 869 84.39 -4.91 -11.32
CA ALA A 869 84.41 -4.21 -12.61
C ALA A 869 84.86 -2.74 -12.47
N LEU A 870 84.46 -2.05 -11.40
CA LEU A 870 84.91 -0.69 -11.11
C LEU A 870 86.41 -0.66 -10.77
N GLU A 871 86.89 -1.58 -9.93
CA GLU A 871 88.32 -1.72 -9.63
C GLU A 871 89.15 -2.02 -10.89
N ALA A 872 88.66 -2.93 -11.74
CA ALA A 872 89.30 -3.26 -13.01
C ALA A 872 89.33 -2.06 -13.96
N ALA A 873 88.23 -1.31 -14.08
CA ALA A 873 88.17 -0.08 -14.88
C ALA A 873 89.13 1.01 -14.36
N LEU A 874 89.24 1.17 -13.03
CA LEU A 874 90.19 2.08 -12.40
C LEU A 874 91.65 1.65 -12.64
N LYS A 875 91.95 0.35 -12.53
CA LYS A 875 93.28 -0.21 -12.84
C LYS A 875 93.66 -0.04 -14.31
N ALA A 876 92.75 -0.37 -15.23
CA ALA A 876 92.97 -0.17 -16.67
C ALA A 876 93.16 1.31 -17.03
N THR A 877 92.39 2.21 -16.38
CA THR A 877 92.56 3.65 -16.52
C THR A 877 93.94 4.09 -16.01
N ALA A 878 94.38 3.60 -14.85
CA ALA A 878 95.71 3.88 -14.29
C ALA A 878 96.87 3.34 -15.17
N GLU A 879 96.70 2.19 -15.82
CA GLU A 879 97.68 1.65 -16.79
C GLU A 879 97.76 2.49 -18.07
N ILE A 880 96.63 2.98 -18.59
CA ILE A 880 96.60 3.87 -19.75
C ILE A 880 97.19 5.26 -19.42
N TYR A 881 96.94 5.78 -18.22
CA TYR A 881 97.60 7.02 -17.75
C TYR A 881 99.11 6.83 -17.49
N ARG A 882 99.59 5.60 -17.30
CA ARG A 882 101.03 5.27 -17.21
C ARG A 882 101.71 5.23 -18.59
N LEU A 883 100.98 4.96 -19.67
CA LEU A 883 101.47 5.05 -21.05
C LEU A 883 101.51 6.51 -21.51
N THR A 884 102.50 7.27 -21.04
CA THR A 884 102.79 8.60 -21.60
C THR A 884 103.73 8.47 -22.80
N LEU A 885 103.72 9.46 -23.69
CA LEU A 885 104.60 9.58 -24.88
C LEU A 885 106.11 9.34 -24.61
N LEU A 886 106.53 9.29 -23.34
CA LEU A 886 107.88 8.96 -22.89
C LEU A 886 108.21 7.45 -22.87
N SER A 887 107.26 6.56 -23.10
CA SER A 887 107.50 5.10 -23.21
C SER A 887 107.43 4.55 -24.64
N PHE A 888 107.25 5.41 -25.66
CA PHE A 888 107.22 5.01 -27.08
C PHE A 888 108.29 5.73 -27.93
N LEU A 889 109.16 6.53 -27.31
CA LEU A 889 110.47 6.94 -27.83
C LEU A 889 111.52 6.03 -27.18
#